data_AF-A0A078AR21-F1
#
_entry.id   AF-A0A078AR21-F1
#
_cell.length_a   1.000
_cell.length_b   1.000
_cell.length_c   1.000
_cell.angle_alpha   90.00
_cell.angle_beta   90.00
_cell.angle_gamma   90.00
#
_symmetry.space_group_name_H-M   'P 1'
#
loop_
_entity.id
_entity.type
_entity.pdbx_description
1 polymer ?
#
loop_
_entity_poly.entity_id
_entity_poly.type
_entity_poly.pdbx_seq_one_letter_code
_entity_poly.pdbx_strand_id
1 'polypeptide(L)'
;MESTDALKLARQLENDLIKIGQMEGQTTVYDAPFPLVLVPAQHKLNFLQLQEFFLKNNEKILECASQYGAVMFKGFDILSPEEWVSVLYKSGLKEVQYIGGAAVRKVVVGNESNELKNLQVVTTNESPASQPIPFHHELAQTPFPPSHICFYSHTKALSGGSTPIIRSDIVIDFIQANYPDLVTRFEKGVKYIRRVPEVDDPSSAIGRSWKSMFKVTNQEEAEEKMKEQEYDWEWIKVEDGTHDCKVISKVLPAVRQSTNGRKTFYNQILAAYTGWVDKRNEYGHAVVFDDGSLIPQDFIVALEKFMNDNACVYEWSEGQFVIIDNSVTYHSRQPFVGRRVVYASIANGKKQIDLNQPSLVLSNGEHMPSIGLGLWKIPNQDCERIVHQALKHGYRCLDSACDYGNEQEVGLGIKKSLDEGVLKREELWITSKLWNTYHRKEHVKAACLRTLKDLGVDYLDLYLIHFPVALKFVPFEQRYPPGWNHHDTPQEQPDMLEDNVPFEETWRAMESLVDEGLVRNIGMCNVGTSLLRDVLNYARIKPTVLQVEMHPYNTQQKLLRFCRMRGIAVTAFSNLGAGSYTTIGMATMEESCLNEQVIKDVANNHNKTPAQVVLRWGLQRGTQIIPKTTHEQRLKENFDLFNFNLSGDEMNALDNLNKNRRFNDPGDFCEAAFKTFFPIYD
;
A
#
# COMPACT_ATOMS: atom_id res chain seq x y z
N MET A 1 -31.58 3.45 -11.83
CA MET A 1 -31.40 4.87 -12.20
C MET A 1 -31.50 5.01 -13.70
N GLU A 2 -32.09 6.11 -14.18
CA GLU A 2 -31.98 6.55 -15.57
C GLU A 2 -30.56 7.08 -15.84
N SER A 3 -30.06 7.03 -17.09
CA SER A 3 -28.69 7.46 -17.45
C SER A 3 -28.35 8.88 -16.95
N THR A 4 -29.34 9.77 -16.96
CA THR A 4 -29.23 11.15 -16.48
C THR A 4 -28.84 11.28 -15.01
N ASP A 5 -29.21 10.32 -14.16
CA ASP A 5 -28.89 10.37 -12.73
C ASP A 5 -27.51 9.79 -12.42
N ALA A 6 -27.09 8.74 -13.14
CA ALA A 6 -25.73 8.23 -13.06
C ALA A 6 -24.70 9.30 -13.47
N LEU A 7 -24.98 10.05 -14.55
CA LEU A 7 -24.09 11.12 -14.99
C LEU A 7 -24.05 12.30 -13.99
N LYS A 8 -25.18 12.65 -13.36
CA LYS A 8 -25.20 13.65 -12.29
C LYS A 8 -24.34 13.22 -11.11
N LEU A 9 -24.41 11.94 -10.70
CA LEU A 9 -23.57 11.38 -9.65
C LEU A 9 -22.09 11.47 -10.01
N ALA A 10 -21.71 11.03 -11.22
CA ALA A 10 -20.32 11.06 -11.68
C ALA A 10 -19.76 12.49 -11.73
N ARG A 11 -20.55 13.48 -12.16
CA ARG A 11 -20.12 14.90 -12.20
C ARG A 11 -19.83 15.48 -10.82
N GLN A 12 -20.37 14.90 -9.74
CA GLN A 12 -20.03 15.32 -8.37
C GLN A 12 -18.62 14.89 -7.94
N LEU A 13 -17.95 14.03 -8.71
CA LEU A 13 -16.56 13.64 -8.49
C LEU A 13 -15.57 14.60 -9.16
N GLU A 14 -16.04 15.50 -10.04
CA GLU A 14 -15.16 16.46 -10.71
C GLU A 14 -14.79 17.62 -9.79
N ASN A 15 -13.52 18.02 -9.83
CA ASN A 15 -12.97 19.18 -9.14
C ASN A 15 -11.66 19.63 -9.83
N ASP A 16 -10.92 20.55 -9.21
CA ASP A 16 -9.67 21.08 -9.77
C ASP A 16 -8.57 20.02 -9.96
N LEU A 17 -8.68 18.86 -9.28
CA LEU A 17 -7.73 17.76 -9.34
C LEU A 17 -8.18 16.65 -10.30
N ILE A 18 -9.47 16.31 -10.36
CA ILE A 18 -9.97 15.14 -11.10
C ILE A 18 -11.14 15.52 -11.99
N LYS A 19 -11.18 14.96 -13.20
CA LYS A 19 -12.29 15.10 -14.15
C LYS A 19 -12.70 13.76 -14.75
N ILE A 20 -13.89 13.72 -15.34
CA ILE A 20 -14.33 12.57 -16.14
C ILE A 20 -13.52 12.55 -17.44
N GLY A 21 -12.96 11.38 -17.75
CA GLY A 21 -12.16 11.13 -18.94
C GLY A 21 -12.80 10.11 -19.88
N GLN A 22 -12.02 9.70 -20.86
CA GLN A 22 -12.35 8.63 -21.79
C GLN A 22 -11.13 7.72 -21.98
N MET A 23 -11.37 6.52 -22.50
CA MET A 23 -10.32 5.58 -22.86
C MET A 23 -10.69 4.83 -24.13
N GLU A 24 -9.68 4.37 -24.86
CA GLU A 24 -9.88 3.47 -25.98
C GLU A 24 -10.50 2.15 -25.51
N GLY A 25 -11.43 1.61 -26.30
CA GLY A 25 -12.17 0.40 -25.97
C GLY A 25 -13.33 0.59 -24.97
N GLN A 26 -13.56 1.81 -24.47
CA GLN A 26 -14.70 2.14 -23.62
C GLN A 26 -16.01 1.89 -24.37
N THR A 27 -16.95 1.18 -23.75
CA THR A 27 -18.26 0.89 -24.35
C THR A 27 -19.33 1.81 -23.77
N THR A 28 -20.55 1.73 -24.29
CA THR A 28 -21.72 2.43 -23.75
C THR A 28 -22.76 1.40 -23.35
N VAL A 29 -23.26 1.49 -22.13
CA VAL A 29 -24.27 0.59 -21.58
C VAL A 29 -25.36 1.42 -20.92
N TYR A 30 -26.61 1.24 -21.37
CA TYR A 30 -27.77 2.07 -20.97
C TYR A 30 -27.50 3.57 -21.09
N ASP A 31 -26.98 4.02 -22.23
CA ASP A 31 -26.63 5.42 -22.53
C ASP A 31 -25.60 6.06 -21.58
N ALA A 32 -24.81 5.25 -20.87
CA ALA A 32 -23.75 5.69 -19.98
C ALA A 32 -22.41 5.03 -20.36
N PRO A 33 -21.27 5.72 -20.21
CA PRO A 33 -19.96 5.15 -20.52
C PRO A 33 -19.61 3.99 -19.58
N PHE A 34 -19.04 2.91 -20.10
CA PHE A 34 -18.59 1.76 -19.31
C PHE A 34 -17.13 1.39 -19.62
N PRO A 35 -16.22 1.40 -18.62
CA PRO A 35 -16.41 1.86 -17.23
C PRO A 35 -16.56 3.40 -17.14
N LEU A 36 -16.89 3.93 -15.96
CA LEU A 36 -16.64 5.34 -15.68
C LEU A 36 -15.12 5.56 -15.61
N VAL A 37 -14.60 6.57 -16.29
CA VAL A 37 -13.15 6.87 -16.32
C VAL A 37 -12.87 8.19 -15.61
N LEU A 38 -11.98 8.17 -14.64
CA LEU A 38 -11.47 9.34 -13.93
C LEU A 38 -9.99 9.55 -14.27
N VAL A 39 -9.65 10.80 -14.57
CA VAL A 39 -8.29 11.22 -14.93
C VAL A 39 -7.91 12.50 -14.17
N PRO A 40 -6.61 12.79 -14.00
CA PRO A 40 -6.18 14.10 -13.52
C PRO A 40 -6.73 15.24 -14.39
N ALA A 41 -7.26 16.28 -13.76
CA ALA A 41 -7.77 17.47 -14.43
C ALA A 41 -6.62 18.32 -15.00
N GLN A 42 -5.53 18.41 -14.23
CA GLN A 42 -4.27 19.07 -14.57
C GLN A 42 -3.13 18.16 -14.09
N HIS A 43 -1.93 18.27 -14.69
CA HIS A 43 -0.67 17.60 -14.29
C HIS A 43 -0.78 16.10 -13.90
N LYS A 44 0.27 15.52 -13.33
CA LYS A 44 0.23 14.17 -12.76
C LYS A 44 0.04 14.27 -11.25
N LEU A 45 -1.03 13.67 -10.73
CA LEU A 45 -1.31 13.62 -9.29
C LEU A 45 -0.68 12.40 -8.65
N ASN A 46 -0.08 12.58 -7.48
CA ASN A 46 0.49 11.47 -6.72
C ASN A 46 -0.56 10.74 -5.87
N PHE A 47 -0.12 9.68 -5.19
CA PHE A 47 -0.98 8.86 -4.33
C PHE A 47 -1.54 9.60 -3.10
N LEU A 48 -0.84 10.57 -2.49
CA LEU A 48 -1.33 11.31 -1.32
C LEU A 48 -2.47 12.27 -1.71
N GLN A 49 -2.33 12.98 -2.84
CA GLN A 49 -3.42 13.81 -3.36
C GLN A 49 -4.63 12.95 -3.74
N LEU A 50 -4.40 11.75 -4.28
CA LEU A 50 -5.47 10.81 -4.56
C LEU A 50 -6.10 10.26 -3.27
N GLN A 51 -5.35 10.03 -2.20
CA GLN A 51 -5.90 9.71 -0.87
C GLN A 51 -6.81 10.83 -0.34
N GLU A 52 -6.40 12.11 -0.46
CA GLU A 52 -7.24 13.26 -0.08
C GLU A 52 -8.56 13.29 -0.87
N PHE A 53 -8.50 12.97 -2.17
CA PHE A 53 -9.69 12.86 -3.01
C PHE A 53 -10.61 11.73 -2.55
N PHE A 54 -10.05 10.54 -2.29
CA PHE A 54 -10.81 9.37 -1.84
C PHE A 54 -11.44 9.60 -0.47
N LEU A 55 -10.71 10.22 0.48
CA LEU A 55 -11.25 10.58 1.79
C LEU A 55 -12.53 11.41 1.71
N LYS A 56 -12.60 12.33 0.74
CA LYS A 56 -13.76 13.23 0.55
C LYS A 56 -14.88 12.60 -0.28
N ASN A 57 -14.60 11.57 -1.07
CA ASN A 57 -15.51 11.06 -2.11
C ASN A 57 -15.74 9.54 -2.09
N ASN A 58 -15.22 8.82 -1.08
CA ASN A 58 -15.27 7.36 -1.01
C ASN A 58 -16.66 6.77 -1.31
N GLU A 59 -17.72 7.26 -0.67
CA GLU A 59 -19.07 6.75 -0.86
C GLU A 59 -19.55 6.93 -2.29
N LYS A 60 -19.30 8.10 -2.89
CA LYS A 60 -19.66 8.41 -4.27
C LYS A 60 -18.88 7.56 -5.27
N ILE A 61 -17.61 7.27 -5.00
CA ILE A 61 -16.77 6.40 -5.84
C ILE A 61 -17.35 4.98 -5.86
N LEU A 62 -17.70 4.43 -4.70
CA LEU A 62 -18.30 3.10 -4.60
C LEU A 62 -19.72 3.06 -5.20
N GLU A 63 -20.50 4.13 -5.02
CA GLU A 63 -21.80 4.26 -5.67
C GLU A 63 -21.66 4.32 -7.20
N CYS A 64 -20.68 5.06 -7.71
CA CYS A 64 -20.34 5.05 -9.14
C CYS A 64 -19.92 3.65 -9.60
N ALA A 65 -19.10 2.92 -8.83
CA ALA A 65 -18.73 1.56 -9.17
C ALA A 65 -19.96 0.64 -9.25
N SER A 66 -20.93 0.79 -8.35
CA SER A 66 -22.20 0.05 -8.40
C SER A 66 -23.08 0.46 -9.60
N GLN A 67 -23.19 1.76 -9.90
CA GLN A 67 -24.05 2.24 -11.00
C GLN A 67 -23.47 1.96 -12.38
N TYR A 68 -22.17 2.21 -12.56
CA TYR A 68 -21.46 2.00 -13.83
C TYR A 68 -20.96 0.57 -13.97
N GLY A 69 -20.79 -0.17 -12.89
CA GLY A 69 -20.20 -1.51 -12.83
C GLY A 69 -18.70 -1.50 -12.52
N ALA A 70 -17.99 -0.42 -12.90
CA ALA A 70 -16.59 -0.21 -12.57
C ALA A 70 -16.21 1.28 -12.70
N VAL A 71 -15.21 1.70 -11.91
CA VAL A 71 -14.55 3.00 -12.02
C VAL A 71 -13.07 2.80 -12.31
N MET A 72 -12.62 3.34 -13.43
CA MET A 72 -11.25 3.29 -13.93
C MET A 72 -10.51 4.58 -13.59
N PHE A 73 -9.29 4.47 -13.06
CA PHE A 73 -8.40 5.57 -12.74
C PHE A 73 -7.18 5.51 -13.65
N LYS A 74 -6.99 6.53 -14.48
CA LYS A 74 -5.94 6.57 -15.51
C LYS A 74 -5.12 7.86 -15.43
N GLY A 75 -3.79 7.74 -15.55
CA GLY A 75 -2.87 8.89 -15.66
C GLY A 75 -2.31 9.42 -14.34
N PHE A 76 -2.53 8.71 -13.23
CA PHE A 76 -2.01 9.05 -11.90
C PHE A 76 -0.55 8.58 -11.72
N ASP A 77 0.23 9.30 -10.91
CA ASP A 77 1.62 8.98 -10.58
C ASP A 77 1.70 8.00 -9.41
N ILE A 78 1.26 6.76 -9.65
CA ILE A 78 1.35 5.63 -8.72
C ILE A 78 2.44 4.69 -9.24
N LEU A 79 3.49 4.49 -8.44
CA LEU A 79 4.69 3.77 -8.86
C LEU A 79 4.80 2.37 -8.23
N SER A 80 4.04 2.10 -7.18
CA SER A 80 4.19 0.89 -6.38
C SER A 80 2.84 0.35 -5.88
N PRO A 81 2.76 -0.95 -5.54
CA PRO A 81 1.57 -1.52 -4.93
C PRO A 81 1.24 -0.90 -3.55
N GLU A 82 2.23 -0.46 -2.78
CA GLU A 82 2.05 0.23 -1.51
C GLU A 82 1.33 1.58 -1.71
N GLU A 83 1.76 2.36 -2.70
CA GLU A 83 1.08 3.61 -3.06
C GLU A 83 -0.36 3.35 -3.51
N TRP A 84 -0.58 2.34 -4.34
CA TRP A 84 -1.92 1.98 -4.80
C TRP A 84 -2.85 1.57 -3.65
N VAL A 85 -2.42 0.65 -2.78
CA VAL A 85 -3.27 0.18 -1.68
C VAL A 85 -3.50 1.27 -0.63
N SER A 86 -2.56 2.21 -0.49
CA SER A 86 -2.75 3.39 0.35
C SER A 86 -3.94 4.25 -0.10
N VAL A 87 -4.17 4.36 -1.41
CA VAL A 87 -5.33 5.04 -1.99
C VAL A 87 -6.58 4.20 -1.78
N LEU A 88 -6.53 2.90 -2.07
CA LEU A 88 -7.69 2.01 -1.90
C LEU A 88 -8.17 1.96 -0.45
N TYR A 89 -7.28 2.01 0.55
CA TYR A 89 -7.68 2.06 1.94
C TYR A 89 -8.62 3.25 2.24
N LYS A 90 -8.41 4.39 1.56
CA LYS A 90 -9.26 5.58 1.71
C LYS A 90 -10.58 5.49 0.94
N SER A 91 -10.82 4.43 0.16
CA SER A 91 -12.11 4.18 -0.50
C SER A 91 -13.20 3.69 0.43
N GLY A 92 -12.86 3.35 1.69
CA GLY A 92 -13.79 2.75 2.63
C GLY A 92 -14.12 1.28 2.32
N LEU A 93 -13.41 0.65 1.39
CA LEU A 93 -13.51 -0.79 1.16
C LEU A 93 -12.97 -1.57 2.38
N LYS A 94 -13.74 -2.54 2.87
CA LYS A 94 -13.33 -3.42 3.97
C LYS A 94 -12.48 -4.58 3.43
N GLU A 95 -11.39 -4.85 4.11
CA GLU A 95 -10.55 -6.01 3.86
C GLU A 95 -11.31 -7.34 3.92
N VAL A 96 -10.94 -8.25 3.02
CA VAL A 96 -11.46 -9.63 2.98
C VAL A 96 -10.27 -10.57 3.00
N GLN A 97 -10.32 -11.55 3.89
CA GLN A 97 -9.34 -12.61 3.85
C GLN A 97 -9.57 -13.47 2.62
N TYR A 98 -8.52 -13.66 1.84
CA TYR A 98 -8.54 -14.60 0.75
C TYR A 98 -8.57 -16.03 1.31
N ILE A 99 -9.77 -16.60 1.38
CA ILE A 99 -10.04 -17.98 1.80
C ILE A 99 -10.48 -18.77 0.57
N GLY A 100 -9.82 -19.89 0.28
CA GLY A 100 -10.12 -20.71 -0.88
C GLY A 100 -9.63 -20.12 -2.21
N GLY A 101 -10.00 -20.76 -3.31
CA GLY A 101 -9.67 -20.33 -4.67
C GLY A 101 -8.70 -21.25 -5.42
N ALA A 102 -8.85 -21.29 -6.75
CA ALA A 102 -8.19 -22.23 -7.65
C ALA A 102 -6.67 -22.03 -7.81
N ALA A 103 -6.17 -20.84 -7.49
CA ALA A 103 -4.86 -20.37 -7.89
C ALA A 103 -4.00 -19.97 -6.71
N VAL A 104 -2.70 -20.27 -6.78
CA VAL A 104 -1.69 -19.78 -5.84
C VAL A 104 -1.53 -18.27 -6.08
N ARG A 105 -1.63 -17.48 -5.01
CA ARG A 105 -1.40 -16.04 -5.04
C ARG A 105 -0.36 -15.70 -3.99
N LYS A 106 0.56 -14.79 -4.32
CA LYS A 106 1.59 -14.32 -3.40
C LYS A 106 1.20 -12.96 -2.86
N VAL A 107 1.27 -12.77 -1.56
CA VAL A 107 1.10 -11.45 -0.94
C VAL A 107 2.29 -10.56 -1.30
N VAL A 108 1.98 -9.36 -1.80
CA VAL A 108 2.95 -8.35 -2.22
C VAL A 108 3.04 -7.23 -1.20
N VAL A 109 1.89 -6.80 -0.68
CA VAL A 109 1.76 -5.84 0.43
C VAL A 109 0.80 -6.42 1.46
N GLY A 110 1.19 -6.36 2.73
CA GLY A 110 0.47 -7.00 3.84
C GLY A 110 1.21 -8.23 4.38
N ASN A 111 0.56 -8.95 5.30
CA ASN A 111 1.05 -10.20 5.87
C ASN A 111 0.02 -11.33 5.70
N GLU A 112 0.46 -12.59 5.69
CA GLU A 112 -0.41 -13.76 5.50
C GLU A 112 -1.16 -14.19 6.78
N SER A 113 -0.90 -13.54 7.93
CA SER A 113 -1.52 -13.89 9.21
C SER A 113 -3.03 -13.61 9.21
N ASN A 114 -3.78 -14.39 9.99
CA ASN A 114 -5.26 -14.38 10.07
C ASN A 114 -5.88 -13.09 10.67
N GLU A 115 -5.09 -12.05 10.93
CA GLU A 115 -5.57 -10.76 11.46
C GLU A 115 -5.34 -9.66 10.43
N LEU A 116 -6.16 -9.63 9.37
CA LEU A 116 -6.12 -8.54 8.42
C LEU A 116 -6.64 -7.26 9.07
N LYS A 117 -5.75 -6.29 9.26
CA LYS A 117 -6.12 -4.92 9.63
C LYS A 117 -6.34 -4.03 8.40
N ASN A 118 -5.75 -4.39 7.26
CA ASN A 118 -5.70 -3.59 6.03
C ASN A 118 -5.93 -4.44 4.77
N LEU A 119 -6.22 -3.76 3.65
CA LEU A 119 -6.33 -4.39 2.33
C LEU A 119 -4.99 -5.02 1.92
N GLN A 120 -5.06 -6.23 1.38
CA GLN A 120 -3.89 -6.92 0.85
C GLN A 120 -3.75 -6.69 -0.65
N VAL A 121 -2.50 -6.55 -1.08
CA VAL A 121 -2.14 -6.63 -2.50
C VAL A 121 -1.61 -8.03 -2.77
N VAL A 122 -2.19 -8.70 -3.76
CA VAL A 122 -1.75 -10.03 -4.20
C VAL A 122 -1.42 -10.06 -5.68
N THR A 123 -0.59 -11.02 -6.10
CA THR A 123 -0.40 -11.33 -7.52
C THR A 123 -1.70 -11.84 -8.16
N THR A 124 -1.95 -11.48 -9.42
CA THR A 124 -3.04 -12.07 -10.20
C THR A 124 -2.72 -13.51 -10.64
N ASN A 125 -3.76 -14.23 -11.04
CA ASN A 125 -3.75 -15.63 -11.45
C ASN A 125 -2.61 -16.01 -12.43
N GLU A 126 -1.95 -17.15 -12.20
CA GLU A 126 -0.69 -17.59 -12.83
C GLU A 126 -0.86 -18.43 -14.11
N SER A 127 -2.06 -18.47 -14.71
CA SER A 127 -2.26 -19.17 -15.98
C SER A 127 -1.24 -18.69 -17.03
N PRO A 128 -0.69 -19.58 -17.87
CA PRO A 128 0.31 -19.23 -18.88
C PRO A 128 -0.06 -17.99 -19.69
N ALA A 129 0.93 -17.18 -20.06
CA ALA A 129 0.72 -15.92 -20.78
C ALA A 129 -0.03 -16.11 -22.11
N SER A 130 0.12 -17.27 -22.76
CA SER A 130 -0.55 -17.65 -24.01
C SER A 130 -2.03 -18.03 -23.84
N GLN A 131 -2.46 -18.38 -22.63
CA GLN A 131 -3.84 -18.81 -22.37
C GLN A 131 -4.71 -17.63 -21.92
N PRO A 132 -5.96 -17.53 -22.40
CA PRO A 132 -6.92 -16.59 -21.85
C PRO A 132 -7.42 -17.06 -20.48
N ILE A 133 -7.92 -16.14 -19.67
CA ILE A 133 -8.78 -16.47 -18.53
C ILE A 133 -10.21 -16.10 -18.94
N PRO A 134 -11.17 -17.03 -18.94
CA PRO A 134 -12.55 -16.74 -19.34
C PRO A 134 -13.22 -15.72 -18.40
N PHE A 135 -14.32 -15.12 -18.86
CA PHE A 135 -15.09 -14.21 -18.02
C PHE A 135 -15.66 -14.92 -16.78
N HIS A 136 -15.46 -14.30 -15.62
CA HIS A 136 -15.99 -14.76 -14.35
C HIS A 136 -16.25 -13.60 -13.39
N HIS A 137 -17.13 -13.83 -12.42
CA HIS A 137 -17.22 -13.04 -11.20
C HIS A 137 -16.25 -13.63 -10.17
N GLU A 138 -15.48 -12.78 -9.48
CA GLU A 138 -14.45 -13.23 -8.55
C GLU A 138 -15.10 -14.04 -7.42
N LEU A 139 -14.62 -15.27 -7.21
CA LEU A 139 -15.07 -16.20 -6.18
C LEU A 139 -16.61 -16.43 -6.11
N ALA A 140 -17.35 -16.25 -7.21
CA ALA A 140 -18.82 -16.37 -7.20
C ALA A 140 -19.37 -17.77 -6.84
N GLN A 141 -18.51 -18.79 -6.84
CA GLN A 141 -18.78 -20.16 -6.42
C GLN A 141 -18.60 -20.40 -4.91
N THR A 142 -18.19 -19.38 -4.13
CA THR A 142 -18.09 -19.47 -2.68
C THR A 142 -19.35 -18.92 -2.00
N PRO A 143 -19.64 -19.30 -0.74
CA PRO A 143 -20.79 -18.77 -0.01
C PRO A 143 -20.73 -17.26 0.24
N PHE A 144 -19.51 -16.71 0.36
CA PHE A 144 -19.26 -15.31 0.71
C PHE A 144 -18.30 -14.67 -0.29
N PRO A 145 -18.74 -14.40 -1.54
CA PRO A 145 -17.87 -13.79 -2.53
C PRO A 145 -17.58 -12.32 -2.14
N PRO A 146 -16.43 -11.78 -2.58
CA PRO A 146 -16.11 -10.38 -2.34
C PRO A 146 -17.09 -9.46 -3.08
N SER A 147 -17.49 -8.34 -2.47
CA SER A 147 -18.34 -7.37 -3.17
C SER A 147 -17.58 -6.54 -4.21
N HIS A 148 -16.26 -6.39 -4.04
CA HIS A 148 -15.41 -5.65 -4.98
C HIS A 148 -14.12 -6.41 -5.29
N ILE A 149 -13.66 -6.25 -6.52
CA ILE A 149 -12.31 -6.61 -6.95
C ILE A 149 -11.65 -5.39 -7.57
N CYS A 150 -10.41 -5.14 -7.19
CA CYS A 150 -9.62 -4.03 -7.71
C CYS A 150 -8.40 -4.59 -8.44
N PHE A 151 -8.06 -4.01 -9.59
CA PHE A 151 -6.84 -4.35 -10.33
C PHE A 151 -5.95 -3.13 -10.51
N TYR A 152 -4.64 -3.32 -10.43
CA TYR A 152 -3.63 -2.28 -10.65
C TYR A 152 -2.52 -2.78 -11.57
N SER A 153 -2.22 -2.00 -12.61
CA SER A 153 -1.13 -2.28 -13.53
C SER A 153 0.17 -1.63 -13.07
N HIS A 154 1.10 -2.47 -12.60
CA HIS A 154 2.46 -2.05 -12.26
C HIS A 154 3.38 -2.11 -13.48
N THR A 155 3.22 -3.11 -14.35
CA THR A 155 4.00 -3.24 -15.58
C THR A 155 3.09 -3.71 -16.69
N LYS A 156 2.94 -2.88 -17.73
CA LYS A 156 2.15 -3.28 -18.91
C LYS A 156 2.89 -4.35 -19.73
N ALA A 157 2.12 -5.23 -20.36
CA ALA A 157 2.67 -6.21 -21.30
C ALA A 157 3.25 -5.52 -22.54
N LEU A 158 4.09 -6.23 -23.31
CA LEU A 158 4.56 -5.75 -24.61
C LEU A 158 3.39 -5.66 -25.61
N SER A 159 2.49 -6.65 -25.57
CA SER A 159 1.25 -6.68 -26.35
C SER A 159 0.20 -7.57 -25.67
N GLY A 160 -1.07 -7.24 -25.83
CA GLY A 160 -2.19 -7.97 -25.21
C GLY A 160 -2.25 -7.78 -23.68
N GLY A 161 -2.77 -8.77 -22.97
CA GLY A 161 -2.76 -8.77 -21.49
C GLY A 161 -3.77 -7.82 -20.86
N SER A 162 -4.71 -7.31 -21.64
CA SER A 162 -5.87 -6.58 -21.15
C SER A 162 -6.63 -7.39 -20.10
N THR A 163 -7.37 -6.68 -19.25
CA THR A 163 -8.37 -7.28 -18.36
C THR A 163 -9.76 -6.85 -18.85
N PRO A 164 -10.32 -7.50 -19.89
CA PRO A 164 -11.63 -7.12 -20.38
C PRO A 164 -12.69 -7.20 -19.29
N ILE A 165 -13.65 -6.29 -19.35
CA ILE A 165 -14.79 -6.27 -18.44
C ILE A 165 -16.10 -6.15 -19.21
N ILE A 166 -17.15 -6.78 -18.71
CA ILE A 166 -18.50 -6.69 -19.27
C ILE A 166 -19.52 -6.65 -18.12
N ARG A 167 -20.59 -5.88 -18.29
CA ARG A 167 -21.66 -5.86 -17.30
C ARG A 167 -22.50 -7.13 -17.35
N SER A 168 -22.79 -7.67 -16.18
CA SER A 168 -23.55 -8.90 -15.97
C SER A 168 -25.06 -8.70 -16.16
N ASP A 169 -25.56 -7.47 -16.07
CA ASP A 169 -26.97 -7.16 -16.34
C ASP A 169 -27.30 -7.22 -17.84
N ILE A 170 -26.42 -6.74 -18.73
CA ILE A 170 -26.64 -6.94 -20.18
C ILE A 170 -26.49 -8.41 -20.61
N VAL A 171 -25.73 -9.20 -19.84
CA VAL A 171 -25.60 -10.65 -20.08
C VAL A 171 -26.91 -11.35 -19.75
N ILE A 172 -27.55 -11.05 -18.61
CA ILE A 172 -28.85 -11.66 -18.30
C ILE A 172 -29.94 -11.17 -19.26
N ASP A 173 -29.90 -9.92 -19.73
CA ASP A 173 -30.82 -9.41 -20.77
C ASP A 173 -30.69 -10.22 -22.07
N PHE A 174 -29.46 -10.53 -22.49
CA PHE A 174 -29.20 -11.41 -23.65
C PHE A 174 -29.77 -12.82 -23.46
N ILE A 175 -29.54 -13.42 -22.30
CA ILE A 175 -30.05 -14.77 -21.99
C ILE A 175 -31.58 -14.76 -21.98
N GLN A 176 -32.20 -13.74 -21.38
CA GLN A 176 -33.65 -13.59 -21.32
C GLN A 176 -34.29 -13.48 -22.71
N ALA A 177 -33.61 -12.81 -23.65
CA ALA A 177 -34.09 -12.63 -25.02
C ALA A 177 -33.91 -13.87 -25.91
N ASN A 178 -32.84 -14.65 -25.71
CA ASN A 178 -32.46 -15.74 -26.63
C ASN A 178 -32.67 -17.16 -26.05
N TYR A 179 -32.64 -17.29 -24.72
CA TYR A 179 -32.75 -18.56 -23.99
C TYR A 179 -33.64 -18.42 -22.74
N PRO A 180 -34.90 -17.95 -22.86
CA PRO A 180 -35.76 -17.63 -21.72
C PRO A 180 -35.98 -18.82 -20.76
N ASP A 181 -36.04 -20.04 -21.29
CA ASP A 181 -36.22 -21.26 -20.48
C ASP A 181 -35.02 -21.52 -19.55
N LEU A 182 -33.81 -21.12 -19.96
CA LEU A 182 -32.61 -21.29 -19.14
C LEU A 182 -32.56 -20.31 -17.97
N VAL A 183 -33.21 -19.14 -18.06
CA VAL A 183 -33.23 -18.15 -16.98
C VAL A 183 -33.82 -18.77 -15.71
N THR A 184 -34.98 -19.42 -15.81
CA THR A 184 -35.63 -20.08 -14.67
C THR A 184 -34.76 -21.18 -14.07
N ARG A 185 -33.98 -21.90 -14.89
CA ARG A 185 -33.04 -22.92 -14.41
C ARG A 185 -31.86 -22.29 -13.68
N PHE A 186 -31.31 -21.20 -14.20
CA PHE A 186 -30.22 -20.47 -13.56
C PHE A 186 -30.65 -19.74 -12.28
N GLU A 187 -31.93 -19.36 -12.15
CA GLU A 187 -32.52 -18.87 -10.90
C GLU A 187 -32.60 -19.98 -9.84
N LYS A 188 -32.92 -21.23 -10.21
CA LYS A 188 -32.82 -22.39 -9.31
C LYS A 188 -31.38 -22.67 -8.90
N GLY A 189 -30.45 -22.54 -9.83
CA GLY A 189 -29.02 -22.53 -9.59
C GLY A 189 -28.23 -23.65 -10.26
N VAL A 190 -26.94 -23.66 -9.97
CA VAL A 190 -25.94 -24.59 -10.51
C VAL A 190 -25.06 -25.15 -9.39
N LYS A 191 -24.44 -26.30 -9.63
CA LYS A 191 -23.38 -26.88 -8.79
C LYS A 191 -22.07 -26.85 -9.54
N TYR A 192 -20.99 -26.50 -8.84
CA TYR A 192 -19.63 -26.58 -9.36
C TYR A 192 -18.99 -27.86 -8.86
N ILE A 193 -18.39 -28.63 -9.77
CA ILE A 193 -17.75 -29.90 -9.49
C ILE A 193 -16.28 -29.79 -9.87
N ARG A 194 -15.39 -30.18 -8.96
CA ARG A 194 -13.96 -30.17 -9.25
C ARG A 194 -13.23 -31.29 -8.54
N ARG A 195 -12.44 -32.04 -9.28
CA ARG A 195 -11.46 -32.99 -8.74
C ARG A 195 -10.14 -32.26 -8.53
N VAL A 196 -9.79 -32.03 -7.27
CA VAL A 196 -8.55 -31.38 -6.83
C VAL A 196 -7.54 -32.41 -6.32
N PRO A 197 -6.24 -32.25 -6.64
CA PRO A 197 -5.22 -33.20 -6.20
C PRO A 197 -4.85 -33.06 -4.73
N GLU A 198 -4.08 -34.01 -4.18
CA GLU A 198 -3.46 -33.87 -2.85
C GLU A 198 -2.26 -32.92 -2.85
N VAL A 199 -1.55 -32.83 -3.98
CA VAL A 199 -0.34 -32.03 -4.16
C VAL A 199 -0.55 -31.08 -5.34
N ASP A 200 -0.07 -29.84 -5.19
CA ASP A 200 -0.19 -28.82 -6.24
C ASP A 200 0.46 -29.30 -7.54
N ASP A 201 -0.30 -29.23 -8.64
CA ASP A 201 0.12 -29.62 -9.97
C ASP A 201 0.42 -28.37 -10.82
N PRO A 202 1.71 -27.99 -10.96
CA PRO A 202 2.09 -26.76 -11.67
C PRO A 202 1.82 -26.83 -13.18
N SER A 203 1.50 -28.00 -13.74
CA SER A 203 1.18 -28.15 -15.16
C SER A 203 -0.28 -27.79 -15.50
N SER A 204 -1.14 -27.65 -14.49
CA SER A 204 -2.56 -27.37 -14.65
C SER A 204 -2.91 -25.97 -14.14
N ALA A 205 -3.67 -25.20 -14.93
CA ALA A 205 -4.20 -23.90 -14.54
C ALA A 205 -5.15 -23.97 -13.32
N ILE A 206 -5.67 -25.17 -13.03
CA ILE A 206 -6.52 -25.49 -11.88
C ILE A 206 -5.87 -26.54 -10.97
N GLY A 207 -4.54 -26.67 -11.00
CA GLY A 207 -3.80 -27.73 -10.33
C GLY A 207 -3.62 -27.59 -8.82
N ARG A 208 -4.18 -26.55 -8.18
CA ARG A 208 -4.09 -26.37 -6.73
C ARG A 208 -4.76 -27.52 -5.99
N SER A 209 -4.04 -28.06 -5.02
CA SER A 209 -4.45 -29.16 -4.16
C SER A 209 -5.53 -28.77 -3.15
N TRP A 210 -6.23 -29.76 -2.60
CA TRP A 210 -7.15 -29.52 -1.48
C TRP A 210 -6.41 -29.01 -0.23
N LYS A 211 -5.17 -29.43 0.02
CA LYS A 211 -4.33 -28.92 1.12
C LYS A 211 -4.10 -27.41 0.99
N SER A 212 -3.62 -26.98 -0.18
CA SER A 212 -3.38 -25.57 -0.50
C SER A 212 -4.68 -24.75 -0.62
N MET A 213 -5.76 -25.34 -1.12
CA MET A 213 -7.06 -24.70 -1.27
C MET A 213 -7.71 -24.40 0.09
N PHE A 214 -7.71 -25.37 1.00
CA PHE A 214 -8.34 -25.21 2.32
C PHE A 214 -7.36 -24.74 3.41
N LYS A 215 -6.06 -24.64 3.09
CA LYS A 215 -4.97 -24.33 4.04
C LYS A 215 -4.92 -25.33 5.20
N VAL A 216 -4.89 -26.60 4.86
CA VAL A 216 -4.97 -27.75 5.77
C VAL A 216 -3.85 -28.74 5.47
N THR A 217 -3.54 -29.61 6.42
CA THR A 217 -2.45 -30.59 6.29
C THR A 217 -2.95 -32.02 6.06
N ASN A 218 -4.18 -32.32 6.47
CA ASN A 218 -4.77 -33.67 6.45
C ASN A 218 -6.26 -33.66 6.06
N GLN A 219 -6.80 -34.85 5.79
CA GLN A 219 -8.18 -35.01 5.30
C GLN A 219 -9.23 -34.57 6.33
N GLU A 220 -9.01 -34.82 7.64
CA GLU A 220 -9.96 -34.44 8.70
C GLU A 220 -10.15 -32.93 8.76
N GLU A 221 -9.05 -32.16 8.77
CA GLU A 221 -9.08 -30.70 8.69
C GLU A 221 -9.75 -30.20 7.39
N ALA A 222 -9.51 -30.87 6.26
CA ALA A 222 -10.13 -30.54 4.99
C ALA A 222 -11.66 -30.73 5.06
N GLU A 223 -12.13 -31.81 5.67
CA GLU A 223 -13.55 -32.09 5.86
C GLU A 223 -14.23 -31.06 6.75
N GLU A 224 -13.58 -30.59 7.82
CA GLU A 224 -14.08 -29.48 8.63
C GLU A 224 -14.24 -28.20 7.80
N LYS A 225 -13.23 -27.85 6.99
CA LYS A 225 -13.30 -26.67 6.11
C LYS A 225 -14.33 -26.79 5.00
N MET A 226 -14.52 -27.99 4.45
CA MET A 226 -15.56 -28.24 3.45
C MET A 226 -16.95 -28.16 4.07
N LYS A 227 -17.16 -28.67 5.29
CA LYS A 227 -18.41 -28.49 6.05
C LYS A 227 -18.70 -27.03 6.35
N GLU A 228 -17.72 -26.27 6.84
CA GLU A 228 -17.85 -24.82 7.10
C GLU A 228 -18.29 -24.04 5.85
N GLN A 229 -17.83 -24.46 4.67
CA GLN A 229 -18.11 -23.81 3.39
C GLN A 229 -19.29 -24.45 2.61
N GLU A 230 -19.99 -25.41 3.21
CA GLU A 230 -21.14 -26.11 2.62
C GLU A 230 -20.81 -26.80 1.27
N TYR A 231 -19.64 -27.44 1.21
CA TYR A 231 -19.26 -28.34 0.12
C TYR A 231 -19.66 -29.78 0.44
N ASP A 232 -20.11 -30.52 -0.57
CA ASP A 232 -20.08 -31.98 -0.59
C ASP A 232 -18.73 -32.45 -1.15
N TRP A 233 -18.27 -33.64 -0.77
CA TRP A 233 -17.01 -34.18 -1.27
C TRP A 233 -16.98 -35.71 -1.41
N GLU A 234 -16.07 -36.18 -2.24
CA GLU A 234 -15.76 -37.59 -2.45
C GLU A 234 -14.23 -37.76 -2.52
N TRP A 235 -13.67 -38.59 -1.63
CA TRP A 235 -12.25 -38.92 -1.65
C TRP A 235 -11.95 -39.99 -2.70
N ILE A 236 -10.95 -39.74 -3.54
CA ILE A 236 -10.57 -40.62 -4.64
C ILE A 236 -9.12 -41.05 -4.45
N LYS A 237 -8.92 -42.34 -4.19
CA LYS A 237 -7.58 -42.91 -4.09
C LYS A 237 -6.93 -43.01 -5.47
N VAL A 238 -5.71 -42.48 -5.59
CA VAL A 238 -4.89 -42.51 -6.82
C VAL A 238 -3.89 -43.67 -6.73
N GLU A 239 -3.45 -44.18 -7.87
CA GLU A 239 -2.53 -45.35 -7.96
C GLU A 239 -1.20 -45.14 -7.23
N ASP A 240 -0.73 -43.88 -7.15
CA ASP A 240 0.50 -43.50 -6.46
C ASP A 240 0.35 -43.43 -4.92
N GLY A 241 -0.83 -43.73 -4.39
CA GLY A 241 -1.15 -43.73 -2.96
C GLY A 241 -1.66 -42.38 -2.43
N THR A 242 -1.72 -41.34 -3.25
CA THR A 242 -2.32 -40.04 -2.87
C THR A 242 -3.85 -40.07 -2.92
N HIS A 243 -4.48 -39.07 -2.30
CA HIS A 243 -5.93 -38.92 -2.27
C HIS A 243 -6.36 -37.60 -2.93
N ASP A 244 -6.90 -37.70 -4.14
CA ASP A 244 -7.62 -36.60 -4.75
C ASP A 244 -8.95 -36.39 -4.00
N CYS A 245 -9.48 -35.17 -4.07
CA CYS A 245 -10.80 -34.83 -3.54
C CYS A 245 -11.67 -34.29 -4.66
N LYS A 246 -12.84 -34.90 -4.89
CA LYS A 246 -13.88 -34.32 -5.74
C LYS A 246 -14.78 -33.47 -4.86
N VAL A 247 -14.65 -32.16 -5.00
CA VAL A 247 -15.41 -31.15 -4.26
C VAL A 247 -16.60 -30.70 -5.10
N ILE A 248 -17.78 -30.61 -4.47
CA ILE A 248 -19.04 -30.22 -5.10
C ILE A 248 -19.64 -29.08 -4.29
N SER A 249 -19.86 -27.92 -4.91
CA SER A 249 -20.53 -26.80 -4.22
C SER A 249 -21.98 -27.14 -3.90
N LYS A 250 -22.55 -26.49 -2.88
CA LYS A 250 -23.99 -26.34 -2.78
C LYS A 250 -24.60 -25.78 -4.08
N VAL A 251 -25.92 -25.92 -4.21
CA VAL A 251 -26.65 -25.23 -5.28
C VAL A 251 -26.55 -23.72 -5.08
N LEU A 252 -25.99 -23.04 -6.07
CA LEU A 252 -25.80 -21.60 -6.05
C LEU A 252 -26.62 -20.96 -7.18
N PRO A 253 -27.45 -19.95 -6.91
CA PRO A 253 -28.16 -19.23 -7.96
C PRO A 253 -27.14 -18.57 -8.89
N ALA A 254 -27.34 -18.74 -10.20
CA ALA A 254 -26.52 -18.13 -11.24
C ALA A 254 -27.08 -16.77 -11.70
N VAL A 255 -28.36 -16.51 -11.40
CA VAL A 255 -28.99 -15.19 -11.49
C VAL A 255 -29.12 -14.61 -10.09
N ARG A 256 -28.52 -13.45 -9.82
CA ARG A 256 -28.54 -12.80 -8.51
C ARG A 256 -28.93 -11.33 -8.63
N GLN A 257 -29.39 -10.75 -7.53
CA GLN A 257 -29.58 -9.31 -7.44
C GLN A 257 -28.25 -8.63 -7.11
N SER A 258 -27.88 -7.61 -7.88
CA SER A 258 -26.67 -6.82 -7.66
C SER A 258 -26.89 -5.72 -6.61
N THR A 259 -25.80 -5.04 -6.24
CA THR A 259 -25.79 -3.89 -5.33
C THR A 259 -26.69 -2.73 -5.80
N ASN A 260 -26.87 -2.55 -7.11
CA ASN A 260 -27.75 -1.53 -7.68
C ASN A 260 -29.21 -1.99 -7.86
N GLY A 261 -29.55 -3.19 -7.38
CA GLY A 261 -30.90 -3.74 -7.38
C GLY A 261 -31.31 -4.47 -8.68
N ARG A 262 -30.45 -4.50 -9.71
CA ARG A 262 -30.73 -5.20 -10.97
C ARG A 262 -30.46 -6.69 -10.88
N LYS A 263 -31.14 -7.49 -11.70
CA LYS A 263 -30.76 -8.89 -11.92
C LYS A 263 -29.47 -8.92 -12.73
N THR A 264 -28.59 -9.84 -12.37
CA THR A 264 -27.28 -10.07 -12.99
C THR A 264 -27.05 -11.56 -13.13
N PHE A 265 -26.30 -11.96 -14.16
CA PHE A 265 -25.84 -13.33 -14.32
C PHE A 265 -24.59 -13.57 -13.45
N TYR A 266 -24.71 -13.52 -12.13
CA TYR A 266 -23.57 -13.60 -11.22
C TYR A 266 -23.12 -15.05 -10.95
N ASN A 267 -22.07 -15.51 -11.64
CA ASN A 267 -21.56 -16.88 -11.54
C ASN A 267 -20.14 -17.06 -12.13
N GLN A 268 -19.64 -18.30 -12.14
CA GLN A 268 -18.43 -18.74 -12.86
C GLN A 268 -18.74 -19.81 -13.92
N ILE A 269 -19.95 -19.86 -14.48
CA ILE A 269 -20.37 -20.94 -15.41
C ILE A 269 -19.42 -21.02 -16.61
N LEU A 270 -19.18 -19.90 -17.30
CA LEU A 270 -18.32 -19.90 -18.49
C LEU A 270 -16.88 -20.36 -18.15
N ALA A 271 -16.31 -19.82 -17.06
CA ALA A 271 -14.96 -20.16 -16.63
C ALA A 271 -14.82 -21.62 -16.15
N ALA A 272 -15.82 -22.16 -15.45
CA ALA A 272 -15.82 -23.56 -15.05
C ALA A 272 -15.99 -24.47 -16.27
N TYR A 273 -16.97 -24.19 -17.13
CA TYR A 273 -17.30 -25.01 -18.29
C TYR A 273 -16.11 -25.13 -19.27
N THR A 274 -15.43 -24.02 -19.54
CA THR A 274 -14.37 -23.95 -20.56
C THR A 274 -12.96 -24.05 -19.99
N GLY A 275 -12.74 -23.59 -18.76
CA GLY A 275 -11.41 -23.37 -18.19
C GLY A 275 -11.01 -24.34 -17.08
N TRP A 276 -11.95 -25.07 -16.47
CA TRP A 276 -11.62 -26.05 -15.43
C TRP A 276 -11.38 -27.43 -16.04
N VAL A 277 -10.39 -27.49 -16.92
CA VAL A 277 -10.07 -28.67 -17.72
C VAL A 277 -8.61 -29.05 -17.50
N ASP A 278 -8.40 -30.30 -17.08
CA ASP A 278 -7.09 -30.93 -17.00
C ASP A 278 -7.25 -32.45 -17.01
N LYS A 279 -6.19 -33.22 -16.72
CA LYS A 279 -6.25 -34.69 -16.67
C LYS A 279 -7.27 -35.25 -15.67
N ARG A 280 -7.74 -34.45 -14.70
CA ARG A 280 -8.70 -34.82 -13.64
C ARG A 280 -10.11 -34.29 -13.90
N ASN A 281 -10.25 -33.24 -14.72
CA ASN A 281 -11.50 -32.51 -14.91
C ASN A 281 -11.84 -32.41 -16.40
N GLU A 282 -13.02 -32.90 -16.79
CA GLU A 282 -13.47 -32.98 -18.17
C GLU A 282 -14.19 -31.68 -18.62
N TYR A 283 -13.96 -31.29 -19.87
CA TYR A 283 -14.60 -30.13 -20.50
C TYR A 283 -16.12 -30.21 -20.41
N GLY A 284 -16.78 -29.15 -19.92
CA GLY A 284 -18.24 -29.08 -19.80
C GLY A 284 -18.86 -29.81 -18.60
N HIS A 285 -18.07 -30.54 -17.80
CA HIS A 285 -18.57 -31.30 -16.63
C HIS A 285 -18.31 -30.61 -15.28
N ALA A 286 -17.53 -29.53 -15.27
CA ALA A 286 -17.19 -28.79 -14.05
C ALA A 286 -18.35 -27.95 -13.48
N VAL A 287 -19.44 -27.77 -14.23
CA VAL A 287 -20.64 -27.04 -13.80
C VAL A 287 -21.89 -27.67 -14.38
N VAL A 288 -22.87 -27.93 -13.51
CA VAL A 288 -24.13 -28.59 -13.85
C VAL A 288 -25.31 -27.85 -13.21
N PHE A 289 -26.52 -28.08 -13.70
CA PHE A 289 -27.73 -27.58 -13.02
C PHE A 289 -27.94 -28.24 -11.66
N ASP A 290 -28.88 -27.72 -10.87
CA ASP A 290 -29.23 -28.24 -9.55
C ASP A 290 -29.60 -29.73 -9.56
N ASP A 291 -30.26 -30.17 -10.64
CA ASP A 291 -30.65 -31.56 -10.93
C ASP A 291 -29.50 -32.45 -11.47
N GLY A 292 -28.30 -31.89 -11.67
CA GLY A 292 -27.12 -32.60 -12.18
C GLY A 292 -27.02 -32.70 -13.70
N SER A 293 -28.01 -32.21 -14.45
CA SER A 293 -27.93 -32.19 -15.92
C SER A 293 -26.95 -31.13 -16.45
N LEU A 294 -26.39 -31.39 -17.63
CA LEU A 294 -25.37 -30.55 -18.24
C LEU A 294 -25.95 -29.23 -18.78
N ILE A 295 -25.11 -28.20 -18.79
CA ILE A 295 -25.42 -26.93 -19.45
C ILE A 295 -25.26 -27.11 -20.98
N PRO A 296 -26.23 -26.67 -21.82
CA PRO A 296 -26.14 -26.81 -23.27
C PRO A 296 -24.90 -26.12 -23.85
N GLN A 297 -24.16 -26.83 -24.71
CA GLN A 297 -22.91 -26.33 -25.29
C GLN A 297 -23.16 -25.16 -26.26
N ASP A 298 -24.23 -25.22 -27.04
CA ASP A 298 -24.64 -24.15 -27.96
C ASP A 298 -24.91 -22.84 -27.21
N PHE A 299 -25.52 -22.91 -26.03
CA PHE A 299 -25.68 -21.77 -25.14
C PHE A 299 -24.32 -21.21 -24.68
N ILE A 300 -23.38 -22.06 -24.26
CA ILE A 300 -22.05 -21.61 -23.82
C ILE A 300 -21.30 -20.89 -24.93
N VAL A 301 -21.34 -21.43 -26.15
CA VAL A 301 -20.70 -20.80 -27.33
C VAL A 301 -21.34 -19.44 -27.64
N ALA A 302 -22.68 -19.34 -27.59
CA ALA A 302 -23.40 -18.09 -27.81
C ALA A 302 -23.11 -17.05 -26.72
N LEU A 303 -23.06 -17.49 -25.45
CA LEU A 303 -22.71 -16.66 -24.30
C LEU A 303 -21.30 -16.09 -24.42
N GLU A 304 -20.30 -16.95 -24.68
CA GLU A 304 -18.91 -16.52 -24.84
C GLU A 304 -18.77 -15.50 -25.98
N LYS A 305 -19.41 -15.77 -27.13
CA LYS A 305 -19.41 -14.84 -28.26
C LYS A 305 -20.02 -13.49 -27.88
N PHE A 306 -21.21 -13.50 -27.28
CA PHE A 306 -21.87 -12.27 -26.83
C PHE A 306 -21.00 -11.47 -25.87
N MET A 307 -20.39 -12.14 -24.89
CA MET A 307 -19.53 -11.47 -23.90
C MET A 307 -18.29 -10.86 -24.55
N ASN A 308 -17.64 -11.56 -25.48
CA ASN A 308 -16.48 -11.03 -26.18
C ASN A 308 -16.82 -9.84 -27.09
N ASP A 309 -17.95 -9.89 -27.80
CA ASP A 309 -18.38 -8.83 -28.72
C ASP A 309 -18.82 -7.54 -28.00
N ASN A 310 -19.26 -7.64 -26.74
CA ASN A 310 -19.83 -6.53 -25.97
C ASN A 310 -18.95 -6.08 -24.78
N ALA A 311 -17.79 -6.70 -24.59
CA ALA A 311 -16.87 -6.32 -23.53
C ALA A 311 -16.14 -5.00 -23.82
N CYS A 312 -15.87 -4.26 -22.75
CA CYS A 312 -14.89 -3.19 -22.75
C CYS A 312 -13.49 -3.82 -22.68
N VAL A 313 -12.77 -3.78 -23.80
CA VAL A 313 -11.41 -4.30 -23.96
C VAL A 313 -10.45 -3.13 -24.06
N TYR A 314 -9.54 -3.00 -23.10
CA TYR A 314 -8.64 -1.85 -23.03
C TYR A 314 -7.20 -2.25 -22.72
N GLU A 315 -6.26 -1.42 -23.16
CA GLU A 315 -4.86 -1.59 -22.83
C GLU A 315 -4.51 -0.99 -21.46
N TRP A 316 -3.71 -1.74 -20.70
CA TRP A 316 -3.17 -1.26 -19.44
C TRP A 316 -2.07 -0.23 -19.66
N SER A 317 -2.12 0.85 -18.87
CA SER A 317 -1.02 1.79 -18.66
C SER A 317 -0.44 1.61 -17.25
N GLU A 318 0.86 1.84 -17.07
CA GLU A 318 1.48 1.84 -15.73
C GLU A 318 0.80 2.89 -14.83
N GLY A 319 0.56 2.56 -13.57
CA GLY A 319 -0.14 3.45 -12.65
C GLY A 319 -1.67 3.37 -12.73
N GLN A 320 -2.22 2.73 -13.78
CA GLN A 320 -3.66 2.61 -13.98
C GLN A 320 -4.25 1.55 -13.05
N PHE A 321 -5.42 1.83 -12.49
CA PHE A 321 -6.14 0.85 -11.69
C PHE A 321 -7.66 0.98 -11.87
N VAL A 322 -8.39 -0.05 -11.51
CA VAL A 322 -9.85 -0.12 -11.61
C VAL A 322 -10.44 -0.67 -10.32
N ILE A 323 -11.57 -0.11 -9.90
CA ILE A 323 -12.42 -0.64 -8.84
C ILE A 323 -13.67 -1.21 -9.52
N ILE A 324 -13.88 -2.51 -9.39
CA ILE A 324 -14.99 -3.24 -10.02
C ILE A 324 -15.97 -3.63 -8.92
N ASP A 325 -17.25 -3.27 -9.11
CA ASP A 325 -18.32 -3.88 -8.33
C ASP A 325 -18.50 -5.31 -8.84
N ASN A 326 -18.07 -6.27 -8.02
CA ASN A 326 -18.05 -7.67 -8.41
C ASN A 326 -19.47 -8.15 -8.68
N SER A 327 -20.51 -7.61 -8.03
CA SER A 327 -21.91 -8.03 -8.27
C SER A 327 -22.46 -7.62 -9.63
N VAL A 328 -21.86 -6.61 -10.28
CA VAL A 328 -22.35 -6.03 -11.53
C VAL A 328 -21.49 -6.44 -12.72
N THR A 329 -20.20 -6.71 -12.53
CA THR A 329 -19.24 -6.76 -13.63
C THR A 329 -18.43 -8.04 -13.64
N TYR A 330 -18.45 -8.72 -14.80
CA TYR A 330 -17.54 -9.79 -15.15
C TYR A 330 -16.17 -9.23 -15.53
N HIS A 331 -15.12 -10.00 -15.26
CA HIS A 331 -13.77 -9.70 -15.75
C HIS A 331 -13.09 -10.95 -16.33
N SER A 332 -12.10 -10.75 -17.20
CA SER A 332 -11.33 -11.81 -17.86
C SER A 332 -9.87 -11.39 -18.03
N ARG A 333 -9.05 -12.22 -18.69
CA ARG A 333 -7.67 -11.87 -19.09
C ARG A 333 -7.40 -12.31 -20.52
N GLN A 334 -6.90 -11.40 -21.35
CA GLN A 334 -6.40 -11.76 -22.68
C GLN A 334 -4.98 -12.37 -22.61
N PRO A 335 -4.60 -13.20 -23.60
CA PRO A 335 -3.22 -13.62 -23.80
C PRO A 335 -2.27 -12.42 -23.94
N PHE A 336 -0.99 -12.60 -23.63
CA PHE A 336 0.01 -11.54 -23.72
C PHE A 336 1.42 -12.01 -24.02
N VAL A 337 2.25 -11.06 -24.46
CA VAL A 337 3.68 -11.25 -24.72
C VAL A 337 4.50 -10.35 -23.80
N GLY A 338 5.64 -10.88 -23.34
CA GLY A 338 6.59 -10.14 -22.51
C GLY A 338 6.21 -10.13 -21.03
N ARG A 339 6.85 -9.23 -20.27
CA ARG A 339 6.60 -9.09 -18.83
C ARG A 339 5.31 -8.30 -18.60
N ARG A 340 4.41 -8.85 -17.80
CA ARG A 340 3.17 -8.20 -17.36
C ARG A 340 3.03 -8.37 -15.86
N VAL A 341 2.79 -7.28 -15.14
CA VAL A 341 2.55 -7.31 -13.69
C VAL A 341 1.29 -6.52 -13.40
N VAL A 342 0.23 -7.25 -13.10
CA VAL A 342 -1.02 -6.70 -12.58
C VAL A 342 -1.22 -7.29 -11.18
N TYR A 343 -1.56 -6.43 -10.25
CA TYR A 343 -1.90 -6.81 -8.89
C TYR A 343 -3.41 -6.74 -8.68
N ALA A 344 -3.89 -7.49 -7.69
CA ALA A 344 -5.28 -7.48 -7.28
C ALA A 344 -5.43 -7.19 -5.79
N SER A 345 -6.56 -6.60 -5.42
CA SER A 345 -7.04 -6.50 -4.04
C SER A 345 -8.53 -6.86 -4.05
N ILE A 346 -8.95 -7.70 -3.12
CA ILE A 346 -10.36 -8.05 -2.93
C ILE A 346 -10.89 -7.38 -1.67
N ALA A 347 -12.16 -7.01 -1.69
CA ALA A 347 -12.77 -6.29 -0.59
C ALA A 347 -14.29 -6.53 -0.48
N ASN A 348 -14.84 -6.19 0.68
CA ASN A 348 -16.25 -6.20 0.99
C ASN A 348 -16.74 -4.83 1.42
N GLY A 349 -18.04 -4.59 1.24
CA GLY A 349 -18.84 -3.54 1.91
C GLY A 349 -18.16 -2.18 2.13
N LYS A 350 -18.62 -1.50 3.19
CA LYS A 350 -18.06 -0.24 3.70
C LYS A 350 -17.41 -0.48 5.06
N LYS A 351 -16.25 0.12 5.30
CA LYS A 351 -15.53 0.22 6.58
C LYS A 351 -15.46 1.69 6.97
N GLN A 352 -15.52 1.96 8.26
CA GLN A 352 -15.19 3.28 8.79
C GLN A 352 -13.69 3.57 8.56
N ILE A 353 -13.37 4.78 8.11
CA ILE A 353 -11.98 5.18 7.92
C ILE A 353 -11.48 5.75 9.25
N ASP A 354 -10.48 5.09 9.84
CA ASP A 354 -9.99 5.41 11.19
C ASP A 354 -8.91 6.51 11.18
N LEU A 355 -8.42 6.90 9.99
CA LEU A 355 -7.34 7.87 9.84
C LEU A 355 -7.83 9.19 9.22
N ASN A 356 -7.85 10.24 10.05
CA ASN A 356 -8.24 11.61 9.68
C ASN A 356 -7.22 12.37 8.82
N GLN A 357 -6.07 11.76 8.52
CA GLN A 357 -5.04 12.32 7.64
C GLN A 357 -4.55 11.29 6.60
N PRO A 358 -3.96 11.74 5.47
CA PRO A 358 -3.20 10.90 4.57
C PRO A 358 -2.04 10.18 5.29
N SER A 359 -1.70 8.99 4.81
CA SER A 359 -0.67 8.12 5.38
C SER A 359 0.11 7.43 4.27
N LEU A 360 1.38 7.10 4.53
CA LEU A 360 2.14 6.21 3.67
C LEU A 360 1.86 4.77 4.12
N VAL A 361 1.56 3.88 3.16
CA VAL A 361 1.47 2.45 3.46
C VAL A 361 2.84 1.82 3.27
N LEU A 362 3.27 1.03 4.24
CA LEU A 362 4.53 0.31 4.21
C LEU A 362 4.35 -1.06 3.54
N SER A 363 5.45 -1.72 3.18
CA SER A 363 5.41 -3.01 2.48
C SER A 363 4.71 -4.13 3.28
N ASN A 364 4.69 -4.04 4.61
CA ASN A 364 3.94 -4.96 5.48
C ASN A 364 2.45 -4.57 5.64
N GLY A 365 1.99 -3.51 4.96
CA GLY A 365 0.63 -3.01 5.02
C GLY A 365 0.34 -2.04 6.17
N GLU A 366 1.29 -1.74 7.07
CA GLU A 366 1.06 -0.76 8.14
C GLU A 366 1.00 0.68 7.61
N HIS A 367 0.32 1.56 8.34
CA HIS A 367 0.10 2.96 7.96
C HIS A 367 0.97 3.90 8.78
N MET A 368 1.89 4.60 8.11
CA MET A 368 2.70 5.65 8.71
C MET A 368 2.07 7.03 8.45
N PRO A 369 1.77 7.83 9.49
CA PRO A 369 1.20 9.18 9.31
C PRO A 369 2.09 10.06 8.41
N SER A 370 1.50 10.82 7.49
CA SER A 370 2.27 11.68 6.57
C SER A 370 2.89 12.91 7.24
N ILE A 371 2.39 13.31 8.42
CA ILE A 371 2.96 14.39 9.24
C ILE A 371 3.35 13.82 10.61
N GLY A 372 4.59 14.07 11.02
CA GLY A 372 5.08 13.81 12.37
C GLY A 372 5.74 15.03 13.00
N LEU A 373 6.12 14.89 14.26
CA LEU A 373 6.89 15.90 15.01
C LEU A 373 8.35 15.45 15.13
N GLY A 374 9.27 16.25 14.59
CA GLY A 374 10.70 16.05 14.81
C GLY A 374 11.12 16.49 16.22
N LEU A 375 11.81 15.63 16.96
CA LEU A 375 12.16 15.87 18.38
C LEU A 375 13.61 16.35 18.59
N TRP A 376 14.43 16.38 17.55
CA TRP A 376 15.80 16.88 17.63
C TRP A 376 15.85 18.33 18.13
N LYS A 377 16.67 18.58 19.16
CA LYS A 377 16.87 19.89 19.81
C LYS A 377 15.60 20.50 20.39
N ILE A 378 14.60 19.70 20.76
CA ILE A 378 13.60 20.15 21.73
C ILE A 378 14.26 20.08 23.12
N PRO A 379 14.40 21.19 23.86
CA PRO A 379 14.99 21.17 25.18
C PRO A 379 14.21 20.23 26.12
N ASN A 380 14.92 19.46 26.94
CA ASN A 380 14.31 18.46 27.85
C ASN A 380 13.18 19.08 28.70
N GLN A 381 13.42 20.26 29.27
CA GLN A 381 12.44 20.99 30.10
C GLN A 381 11.13 21.34 29.38
N ASP A 382 11.13 21.41 28.05
CA ASP A 382 9.95 21.73 27.22
C ASP A 382 9.34 20.49 26.57
N CYS A 383 10.07 19.37 26.55
CA CYS A 383 9.76 18.24 25.68
C CYS A 383 8.44 17.54 26.03
N GLU A 384 8.21 17.24 27.32
CA GLU A 384 6.94 16.67 27.79
C GLU A 384 5.74 17.51 27.32
N ARG A 385 5.80 18.81 27.57
CA ARG A 385 4.73 19.77 27.23
C ARG A 385 4.48 19.79 25.72
N ILE A 386 5.54 19.87 24.92
CA ILE A 386 5.42 19.97 23.45
C ILE A 386 4.87 18.69 22.85
N VAL A 387 5.33 17.52 23.30
CA VAL A 387 4.80 16.23 22.86
C VAL A 387 3.33 16.13 23.19
N HIS A 388 2.94 16.44 24.43
CA HIS A 388 1.54 16.40 24.85
C HIS A 388 0.66 17.37 24.03
N GLN A 389 1.13 18.61 23.79
CA GLN A 389 0.41 19.58 22.96
C GLN A 389 0.26 19.11 21.51
N ALA A 390 1.30 18.55 20.91
CA ALA A 390 1.24 18.05 19.54
C ALA A 390 0.21 16.91 19.41
N LEU A 391 0.18 15.97 20.36
CA LEU A 391 -0.79 14.87 20.36
C LEU A 391 -2.24 15.38 20.49
N LYS A 392 -2.48 16.43 21.29
CA LYS A 392 -3.79 17.10 21.37
C LYS A 392 -4.19 17.81 20.08
N HIS A 393 -3.22 18.32 19.32
CA HIS A 393 -3.44 18.94 18.00
C HIS A 393 -3.54 17.94 16.85
N GLY A 394 -3.57 16.63 17.13
CA GLY A 394 -3.81 15.59 16.13
C GLY A 394 -2.55 14.95 15.56
N TYR A 395 -1.35 15.32 16.01
CA TYR A 395 -0.15 14.58 15.65
C TYR A 395 -0.27 13.14 16.14
N ARG A 396 0.13 12.20 15.29
CA ARG A 396 0.15 10.76 15.58
C ARG A 396 1.48 10.12 15.22
N CYS A 397 2.51 10.92 14.95
CA CYS A 397 3.85 10.45 14.69
C CYS A 397 4.88 11.32 15.43
N LEU A 398 5.78 10.67 16.17
CA LEU A 398 6.89 11.28 16.90
C LEU A 398 8.20 10.70 16.37
N ASP A 399 9.11 11.56 15.92
CA ASP A 399 10.44 11.18 15.44
C ASP A 399 11.50 11.48 16.51
N SER A 400 11.83 10.44 17.28
CA SER A 400 12.84 10.42 18.34
C SER A 400 14.17 9.85 17.83
N ALA A 401 15.19 9.89 18.67
CA ALA A 401 16.44 9.14 18.50
C ALA A 401 17.19 9.10 19.83
N CYS A 402 18.00 8.05 20.04
CA CYS A 402 18.94 7.96 21.15
C CYS A 402 19.78 9.25 21.28
N ASP A 403 20.38 9.71 20.19
CA ASP A 403 21.29 10.87 20.16
C ASP A 403 20.62 12.21 20.56
N TYR A 404 19.29 12.30 20.52
CA TYR A 404 18.61 13.55 20.85
C TYR A 404 18.62 13.84 22.36
N GLY A 405 18.89 12.82 23.19
CA GLY A 405 19.08 12.98 24.64
C GLY A 405 17.81 13.37 25.41
N ASN A 406 16.65 13.23 24.80
CA ASN A 406 15.35 13.66 25.36
C ASN A 406 14.26 12.57 25.31
N GLU A 407 14.62 11.30 25.06
CA GLU A 407 13.66 10.19 24.96
C GLU A 407 12.85 10.00 26.25
N GLN A 408 13.43 10.28 27.41
CA GLN A 408 12.74 10.21 28.71
C GLN A 408 11.60 11.22 28.80
N GLU A 409 11.86 12.48 28.46
CA GLU A 409 10.86 13.54 28.50
C GLU A 409 9.82 13.40 27.39
N VAL A 410 10.19 12.80 26.25
CA VAL A 410 9.22 12.36 25.23
C VAL A 410 8.27 11.32 25.83
N GLY A 411 8.82 10.31 26.53
CA GLY A 411 8.05 9.28 27.22
C GLY A 411 7.06 9.83 28.24
N LEU A 412 7.47 10.85 29.00
CA LEU A 412 6.58 11.56 29.93
C LEU A 412 5.39 12.21 29.19
N GLY A 413 5.65 12.87 28.06
CA GLY A 413 4.60 13.51 27.25
C GLY A 413 3.64 12.50 26.61
N ILE A 414 4.16 11.34 26.17
CA ILE A 414 3.35 10.20 25.69
C ILE A 414 2.47 9.69 26.82
N LYS A 415 3.07 9.33 27.96
CA LYS A 415 2.36 8.79 29.13
C LYS A 415 1.22 9.71 29.56
N LYS A 416 1.49 11.00 29.70
CA LYS A 416 0.47 11.99 30.05
C LYS A 416 -0.71 11.99 29.07
N SER A 417 -0.43 11.88 27.77
CA SER A 417 -1.47 11.88 26.73
C SER A 417 -2.30 10.59 26.74
N LEU A 418 -1.69 9.45 27.07
CA LEU A 418 -2.39 8.18 27.26
C LEU A 418 -3.26 8.22 28.53
N ASP A 419 -2.71 8.71 29.65
CA ASP A 419 -3.42 8.82 30.94
C ASP A 419 -4.64 9.77 30.84
N GLU A 420 -4.53 10.85 30.07
CA GLU A 420 -5.63 11.79 29.78
C GLU A 420 -6.61 11.28 28.70
N GLY A 421 -6.36 10.11 28.08
CA GLY A 421 -7.22 9.55 27.05
C GLY A 421 -7.23 10.34 25.72
N VAL A 422 -6.17 11.11 25.43
CA VAL A 422 -6.04 11.88 24.18
C VAL A 422 -5.96 10.94 22.96
N LEU A 423 -5.35 9.77 23.16
CA LEU A 423 -5.21 8.70 22.18
C LEU A 423 -4.89 7.39 22.91
N LYS A 424 -4.94 6.28 22.19
CA LYS A 424 -4.40 4.98 22.62
C LYS A 424 -3.00 4.74 22.04
N ARG A 425 -2.24 3.80 22.63
CA ARG A 425 -0.87 3.50 22.18
C ARG A 425 -0.83 3.06 20.72
N GLU A 426 -1.79 2.23 20.30
CA GLU A 426 -1.91 1.72 18.92
C GLU A 426 -2.26 2.80 17.88
N GLU A 427 -2.67 3.99 18.32
CA GLU A 427 -2.92 5.14 17.44
C GLU A 427 -1.66 6.01 17.25
N LEU A 428 -0.60 5.77 18.03
CA LEU A 428 0.64 6.53 18.00
C LEU A 428 1.73 5.79 17.23
N TRP A 429 2.38 6.50 16.31
CA TRP A 429 3.60 6.05 15.63
C TRP A 429 4.84 6.63 16.30
N ILE A 430 5.66 5.79 16.92
CA ILE A 430 6.92 6.19 17.56
C ILE A 430 8.10 5.68 16.74
N THR A 431 8.92 6.63 16.26
CA THR A 431 10.19 6.32 15.60
C THR A 431 11.35 6.62 16.55
N SER A 432 12.33 5.73 16.64
CA SER A 432 13.64 6.04 17.23
C SER A 432 14.78 5.48 16.35
N LYS A 433 16.02 5.71 16.76
CA LYS A 433 17.20 5.45 15.91
C LYS A 433 18.36 4.84 16.68
N LEU A 434 18.92 3.76 16.13
CA LEU A 434 20.15 3.12 16.58
C LEU A 434 21.33 4.06 16.30
N TRP A 435 22.02 4.45 17.36
CA TRP A 435 23.19 5.31 17.26
C TRP A 435 24.46 4.56 16.81
N ASN A 436 25.40 5.33 16.26
CA ASN A 436 26.60 4.89 15.56
C ASN A 436 27.51 3.97 16.42
N THR A 437 27.52 4.13 17.75
CA THR A 437 28.31 3.32 18.69
C THR A 437 27.72 1.92 18.95
N TYR A 438 26.55 1.61 18.40
CA TYR A 438 25.80 0.37 18.70
C TYR A 438 25.59 -0.52 17.47
N HIS A 439 26.40 -0.37 16.43
CA HIS A 439 26.28 -1.12 15.17
C HIS A 439 26.64 -2.61 15.28
N ARG A 440 27.52 -3.00 16.21
CA ARG A 440 27.83 -4.42 16.45
C ARG A 440 26.58 -5.16 16.89
N LYS A 441 26.33 -6.34 16.33
CA LYS A 441 25.09 -7.10 16.57
C LYS A 441 24.75 -7.30 18.05
N GLU A 442 25.76 -7.50 18.90
CA GLU A 442 25.59 -7.70 20.35
C GLU A 442 25.08 -6.46 21.09
N HIS A 443 25.20 -5.26 20.51
CA HIS A 443 24.78 -4.00 21.13
C HIS A 443 23.44 -3.48 20.61
N VAL A 444 23.01 -3.90 19.42
CA VAL A 444 21.77 -3.43 18.76
C VAL A 444 20.54 -3.61 19.65
N LYS A 445 20.36 -4.82 20.21
CA LYS A 445 19.23 -5.11 21.09
C LYS A 445 19.27 -4.33 22.40
N ALA A 446 20.43 -4.22 23.03
CA ALA A 446 20.60 -3.44 24.25
C ALA A 446 20.23 -1.96 24.03
N ALA A 447 20.63 -1.37 22.89
CA ALA A 447 20.26 -0.01 22.53
C ALA A 447 18.74 0.15 22.31
N CYS A 448 18.11 -0.79 21.60
CA CYS A 448 16.65 -0.77 21.41
C CYS A 448 15.89 -0.85 22.74
N LEU A 449 16.28 -1.78 23.63
CA LEU A 449 15.65 -1.94 24.95
C LEU A 449 15.84 -0.69 25.82
N ARG A 450 17.00 -0.02 25.70
CA ARG A 450 17.25 1.24 26.40
C ARG A 450 16.29 2.33 25.93
N THR A 451 16.13 2.50 24.62
CA THR A 451 15.17 3.44 24.04
C THR A 451 13.72 3.13 24.48
N LEU A 452 13.29 1.86 24.43
CA LEU A 452 11.96 1.44 24.89
C LEU A 452 11.71 1.83 26.35
N LYS A 453 12.71 1.59 27.22
CA LYS A 453 12.66 1.96 28.63
C LYS A 453 12.55 3.48 28.81
N ASP A 454 13.38 4.26 28.13
CA ASP A 454 13.39 5.72 28.26
C ASP A 454 12.06 6.32 27.78
N LEU A 455 11.51 5.85 26.66
CA LEU A 455 10.21 6.27 26.15
C LEU A 455 9.02 5.74 26.97
N GLY A 456 9.23 4.71 27.81
CA GLY A 456 8.17 4.08 28.60
C GLY A 456 7.15 3.33 27.75
N VAL A 457 7.59 2.62 26.71
CA VAL A 457 6.72 1.86 25.79
C VAL A 457 7.24 0.43 25.57
N ASP A 458 6.33 -0.49 25.24
CA ASP A 458 6.67 -1.91 25.05
C ASP A 458 7.25 -2.23 23.67
N TYR A 459 6.95 -1.39 22.67
CA TYR A 459 7.45 -1.54 21.30
C TYR A 459 7.62 -0.19 20.61
N LEU A 460 8.49 -0.16 19.58
CA LEU A 460 8.61 0.93 18.63
C LEU A 460 7.84 0.62 17.35
N ASP A 461 7.23 1.62 16.74
CA ASP A 461 6.60 1.47 15.42
C ASP A 461 7.67 1.42 14.33
N LEU A 462 8.76 2.20 14.50
CA LEU A 462 9.89 2.22 13.58
C LEU A 462 11.22 2.40 14.32
N TYR A 463 12.21 1.57 13.97
CA TYR A 463 13.59 1.75 14.43
C TYR A 463 14.55 1.86 13.23
N LEU A 464 15.31 2.95 13.19
CA LEU A 464 16.19 3.27 12.07
C LEU A 464 17.65 3.11 12.45
N ILE A 465 18.49 2.62 11.54
CA ILE A 465 19.93 2.86 11.64
C ILE A 465 20.19 4.34 11.38
N HIS A 466 20.73 5.10 12.35
CA HIS A 466 20.75 6.57 12.27
C HIS A 466 21.71 7.10 11.20
N PHE A 467 22.89 6.49 11.06
CA PHE A 467 23.83 6.77 9.99
C PHE A 467 24.49 5.46 9.52
N PRO A 468 24.98 5.38 8.27
CA PRO A 468 25.88 4.31 7.84
C PRO A 468 27.30 4.51 8.39
N VAL A 469 27.42 4.74 9.70
CA VAL A 469 28.66 5.05 10.42
C VAL A 469 28.75 4.14 11.64
N ALA A 470 29.78 3.30 11.70
CA ALA A 470 30.04 2.46 12.87
C ALA A 470 31.17 3.08 13.71
N LEU A 471 30.88 3.39 14.97
CA LEU A 471 31.84 3.91 15.94
C LEU A 471 32.10 2.89 17.05
N LYS A 472 33.24 3.03 17.74
CA LYS A 472 33.60 2.20 18.89
C LYS A 472 32.51 2.29 19.97
N PHE A 473 32.15 1.13 20.51
CA PHE A 473 31.13 1.00 21.54
C PHE A 473 31.44 1.86 22.78
N VAL A 474 30.40 2.51 23.31
CA VAL A 474 30.43 3.26 24.57
C VAL A 474 29.32 2.71 25.47
N PRO A 475 29.66 2.12 26.64
CA PRO A 475 28.67 1.62 27.60
C PRO A 475 27.69 2.70 28.07
N PHE A 476 26.44 2.33 28.32
CA PHE A 476 25.40 3.27 28.77
C PHE A 476 25.74 3.93 30.11
N GLU A 477 26.40 3.19 31.00
CA GLU A 477 26.81 3.63 32.33
C GLU A 477 27.97 4.63 32.26
N GLN A 478 28.74 4.61 31.16
CA GLN A 478 29.77 5.60 30.91
C GLN A 478 29.13 6.89 30.39
N ARG A 479 28.38 6.82 29.28
CA ARG A 479 27.74 7.99 28.69
C ARG A 479 26.53 7.64 27.83
N TYR A 480 25.44 8.36 28.05
CA TYR A 480 24.21 8.22 27.26
C TYR A 480 23.44 9.54 27.18
N PRO A 481 23.18 10.08 25.97
CA PRO A 481 23.63 9.58 24.67
C PRO A 481 25.16 9.69 24.52
N PRO A 482 25.81 8.76 23.79
CA PRO A 482 27.26 8.71 23.69
C PRO A 482 27.84 9.76 22.74
N GLY A 483 27.06 10.30 21.79
CA GLY A 483 27.52 11.28 20.79
C GLY A 483 28.60 10.72 19.85
N TRP A 484 29.37 11.62 19.23
CA TRP A 484 30.37 11.28 18.18
C TRP A 484 31.77 10.95 18.70
N ASN A 485 32.14 11.53 19.85
CA ASN A 485 33.45 11.30 20.46
C ASN A 485 33.46 9.96 21.20
N HIS A 486 34.63 9.34 21.38
CA HIS A 486 34.73 8.12 22.18
C HIS A 486 35.00 8.44 23.65
N HIS A 487 35.92 9.37 23.94
CA HIS A 487 36.25 9.76 25.31
C HIS A 487 35.41 10.95 25.83
N ASP A 488 35.42 11.15 27.15
CA ASP A 488 34.61 12.15 27.89
C ASP A 488 35.19 13.57 27.93
N THR A 489 36.34 13.80 27.27
CA THR A 489 37.00 15.11 27.15
C THR A 489 37.11 15.63 25.71
N PRO A 490 35.97 15.79 24.97
CA PRO A 490 35.98 16.27 23.59
C PRO A 490 36.69 17.62 23.38
N GLN A 491 36.69 18.47 24.40
CA GLN A 491 37.23 19.82 24.35
C GLN A 491 38.76 19.84 24.37
N GLU A 492 39.40 18.77 24.86
CA GLU A 492 40.86 18.68 24.97
C GLU A 492 41.43 17.90 23.78
N GLN A 493 40.78 16.82 23.36
CA GLN A 493 41.13 16.03 22.17
C GLN A 493 39.85 15.43 21.55
N PRO A 494 39.27 16.04 20.50
CA PRO A 494 38.19 15.39 19.78
C PRO A 494 38.67 14.06 19.19
N ASP A 495 37.85 13.02 19.34
CA ASP A 495 38.25 11.64 19.07
C ASP A 495 37.06 10.79 18.58
N MET A 496 36.75 10.91 17.29
CA MET A 496 35.81 9.99 16.64
C MET A 496 36.56 8.71 16.26
N LEU A 497 36.27 7.60 16.97
CA LEU A 497 36.91 6.31 16.73
C LEU A 497 35.98 5.37 15.94
N GLU A 498 36.40 5.04 14.73
CA GLU A 498 35.67 4.13 13.84
C GLU A 498 35.72 2.69 14.34
N ASP A 499 34.68 1.92 13.97
CA ASP A 499 34.64 0.49 14.15
C ASP A 499 34.36 -0.25 12.84
N ASN A 500 35.03 -1.39 12.66
CA ASN A 500 34.90 -2.18 11.44
C ASN A 500 33.72 -3.14 11.57
N VAL A 501 32.52 -2.66 11.22
CA VAL A 501 31.27 -3.44 11.25
C VAL A 501 30.60 -3.40 9.89
N PRO A 502 30.46 -4.53 9.18
CA PRO A 502 29.67 -4.59 7.95
C PRO A 502 28.22 -4.18 8.20
N PHE A 503 27.64 -3.40 7.30
CA PHE A 503 26.24 -2.93 7.44
C PHE A 503 25.24 -4.10 7.46
N GLU A 504 25.55 -5.21 6.79
CA GLU A 504 24.75 -6.45 6.86
C GLU A 504 24.62 -6.97 8.31
N GLU A 505 25.70 -6.95 9.09
CA GLU A 505 25.68 -7.44 10.47
C GLU A 505 24.68 -6.65 11.32
N THR A 506 24.74 -5.32 11.24
CA THR A 506 23.79 -4.44 11.92
C THR A 506 22.36 -4.68 11.41
N TRP A 507 22.17 -4.80 10.09
CA TRP A 507 20.84 -5.04 9.51
C TRP A 507 20.23 -6.35 10.01
N ARG A 508 20.97 -7.46 10.02
CA ARG A 508 20.49 -8.75 10.55
C ARG A 508 20.07 -8.65 12.01
N ALA A 509 20.82 -7.91 12.82
CA ALA A 509 20.46 -7.68 14.22
C ALA A 509 19.17 -6.85 14.34
N MET A 510 18.96 -5.87 13.47
CA MET A 510 17.70 -5.11 13.37
C MET A 510 16.52 -6.02 12.97
N GLU A 511 16.72 -6.96 12.04
CA GLU A 511 15.69 -7.94 11.66
C GLU A 511 15.25 -8.80 12.84
N SER A 512 16.19 -9.23 13.69
CA SER A 512 15.87 -9.99 14.91
C SER A 512 15.00 -9.20 15.90
N LEU A 513 15.13 -7.87 15.97
CA LEU A 513 14.26 -7.06 16.83
C LEU A 513 12.78 -7.11 16.40
N VAL A 514 12.53 -7.28 15.09
CA VAL A 514 11.19 -7.46 14.54
C VAL A 514 10.66 -8.85 14.89
N ASP A 515 11.48 -9.89 14.73
CA ASP A 515 11.08 -11.26 15.09
C ASP A 515 10.75 -11.38 16.59
N GLU A 516 11.41 -10.61 17.44
CA GLU A 516 11.16 -10.53 18.89
C GLU A 516 9.98 -9.62 19.27
N GLY A 517 9.37 -8.89 18.33
CA GLY A 517 8.25 -7.99 18.57
C GLY A 517 8.61 -6.68 19.29
N LEU A 518 9.90 -6.36 19.45
CA LEU A 518 10.36 -5.10 20.06
C LEU A 518 10.14 -3.90 19.13
N VAL A 519 10.13 -4.16 17.83
CA VAL A 519 9.95 -3.15 16.79
C VAL A 519 9.03 -3.69 15.71
N ARG A 520 8.08 -2.88 15.22
CA ARG A 520 7.19 -3.28 14.11
C ARG A 520 7.86 -3.16 12.75
N ASN A 521 8.64 -2.10 12.56
CA ASN A 521 9.28 -1.76 11.29
C ASN A 521 10.73 -1.35 11.48
N ILE A 522 11.58 -1.67 10.51
CA ILE A 522 12.98 -1.26 10.50
C ILE A 522 13.33 -0.54 9.20
N GLY A 523 14.27 0.40 9.31
CA GLY A 523 14.69 1.24 8.20
C GLY A 523 16.07 1.84 8.41
N MET A 524 16.39 2.83 7.59
CA MET A 524 17.69 3.49 7.59
C MET A 524 17.54 5.01 7.53
N CYS A 525 18.54 5.72 8.00
CA CYS A 525 18.67 7.16 7.88
C CYS A 525 20.02 7.53 7.27
N ASN A 526 20.07 8.62 6.50
CA ASN A 526 21.29 9.13 5.86
C ASN A 526 21.98 8.15 4.89
N VAL A 527 21.21 7.34 4.16
CA VAL A 527 21.75 6.35 3.20
C VAL A 527 21.47 6.74 1.74
N GLY A 528 22.50 6.66 0.89
CA GLY A 528 22.40 6.85 -0.56
C GLY A 528 21.92 5.61 -1.33
N THR A 529 21.69 5.75 -2.65
CA THR A 529 21.13 4.67 -3.48
C THR A 529 22.03 3.43 -3.54
N SER A 530 23.35 3.57 -3.55
CA SER A 530 24.28 2.44 -3.66
C SER A 530 24.15 1.47 -2.48
N LEU A 531 24.27 1.97 -1.25
CA LEU A 531 24.13 1.14 -0.05
C LEU A 531 22.68 0.62 0.12
N LEU A 532 21.68 1.42 -0.24
CA LEU A 532 20.29 0.93 -0.24
C LEU A 532 20.08 -0.26 -1.19
N ARG A 533 20.71 -0.24 -2.38
CA ARG A 533 20.68 -1.37 -3.31
C ARG A 533 21.41 -2.59 -2.77
N ASP A 534 22.51 -2.39 -2.05
CA ASP A 534 23.26 -3.47 -1.42
C ASP A 534 22.43 -4.18 -0.34
N VAL A 535 21.84 -3.41 0.58
CA VAL A 535 20.92 -3.92 1.62
C VAL A 535 19.79 -4.76 1.04
N LEU A 536 19.20 -4.31 -0.06
CA LEU A 536 18.10 -5.03 -0.72
C LEU A 536 18.49 -6.42 -1.27
N ASN A 537 19.78 -6.74 -1.40
CA ASN A 537 20.23 -8.07 -1.86
C ASN A 537 20.26 -9.10 -0.73
N TYR A 538 20.51 -8.69 0.52
CA TYR A 538 20.61 -9.61 1.64
C TYR A 538 19.43 -9.50 2.62
N ALA A 539 18.73 -8.37 2.69
CA ALA A 539 17.61 -8.15 3.61
C ALA A 539 16.51 -9.22 3.44
N ARG A 540 16.24 -9.98 4.51
CA ARG A 540 15.06 -10.83 4.65
C ARG A 540 13.83 -9.95 4.90
N ILE A 541 13.94 -9.00 5.83
CA ILE A 541 12.97 -7.93 6.05
C ILE A 541 13.53 -6.71 5.36
N LYS A 542 12.89 -6.29 4.26
CA LYS A 542 13.33 -5.10 3.51
C LYS A 542 13.15 -3.84 4.37
N PRO A 543 14.00 -2.81 4.19
CA PRO A 543 13.78 -1.53 4.82
C PRO A 543 12.43 -0.96 4.40
N THR A 544 11.58 -0.65 5.37
CA THR A 544 10.25 -0.08 5.09
C THR A 544 10.31 1.44 4.95
N VAL A 545 11.29 2.09 5.61
CA VAL A 545 11.47 3.55 5.61
C VAL A 545 12.93 3.92 5.36
N LEU A 546 13.14 4.95 4.53
CA LEU A 546 14.37 5.71 4.43
C LEU A 546 14.13 7.14 4.92
N GLN A 547 14.86 7.57 5.95
CA GLN A 547 14.82 8.94 6.43
C GLN A 547 16.03 9.73 5.92
N VAL A 548 15.82 10.85 5.22
CA VAL A 548 16.91 11.65 4.62
C VAL A 548 16.59 13.15 4.62
N GLU A 549 17.65 13.96 4.54
CA GLU A 549 17.53 15.41 4.45
C GLU A 549 16.87 15.80 3.13
N MET A 550 15.71 16.44 3.16
CA MET A 550 15.03 16.90 1.94
C MET A 550 14.33 18.23 2.16
N HIS A 551 14.68 19.19 1.31
CA HIS A 551 14.14 20.55 1.25
C HIS A 551 14.41 21.13 -0.16
N PRO A 552 13.90 22.31 -0.54
CA PRO A 552 14.01 22.81 -1.91
C PRO A 552 15.45 22.90 -2.46
N TYR A 553 16.45 23.17 -1.60
CA TYR A 553 17.87 23.17 -2.01
C TYR A 553 18.54 21.79 -2.13
N ASN A 554 17.90 20.72 -1.66
CA ASN A 554 18.38 19.34 -1.71
C ASN A 554 17.21 18.38 -1.96
N THR A 555 16.78 18.29 -3.20
CA THR A 555 15.53 17.61 -3.57
C THR A 555 15.70 16.10 -3.65
N GLN A 556 16.88 15.60 -4.06
CA GLN A 556 17.19 14.17 -4.16
C GLN A 556 16.17 13.36 -5.00
N GLN A 557 15.70 13.92 -6.13
CA GLN A 557 14.62 13.32 -6.95
C GLN A 557 14.88 11.87 -7.38
N LYS A 558 16.13 11.53 -7.74
CA LYS A 558 16.50 10.16 -8.16
C LYS A 558 16.35 9.16 -7.01
N LEU A 559 16.79 9.53 -5.81
CA LEU A 559 16.68 8.70 -4.61
C LEU A 559 15.21 8.48 -4.24
N LEU A 560 14.43 9.56 -4.19
CA LEU A 560 13.00 9.49 -3.88
C LEU A 560 12.26 8.57 -4.86
N ARG A 561 12.47 8.75 -6.17
CA ARG A 561 11.87 7.88 -7.19
C ARG A 561 12.29 6.42 -7.02
N PHE A 562 13.56 6.16 -6.72
CA PHE A 562 14.04 4.80 -6.47
C PHE A 562 13.34 4.17 -5.25
N CYS A 563 13.24 4.88 -4.13
CA CYS A 563 12.54 4.41 -2.94
C CYS A 563 11.06 4.09 -3.22
N ARG A 564 10.35 5.00 -3.90
CA ARG A 564 8.95 4.78 -4.33
C ARG A 564 8.81 3.52 -5.18
N MET A 565 9.66 3.34 -6.20
CA MET A 565 9.67 2.13 -7.03
C MET A 565 10.00 0.83 -6.28
N ARG A 566 10.62 0.93 -5.10
CA ARG A 566 10.98 -0.21 -4.25
C ARG A 566 10.02 -0.44 -3.08
N GLY A 567 8.94 0.33 -2.97
CA GLY A 567 8.00 0.24 -1.85
C GLY A 567 8.58 0.72 -0.53
N ILE A 568 9.58 1.60 -0.57
CA ILE A 568 10.25 2.16 0.61
C ILE A 568 9.70 3.57 0.82
N ALA A 569 9.01 3.78 1.95
CA ALA A 569 8.52 5.09 2.32
C ALA A 569 9.70 6.03 2.63
N VAL A 570 9.53 7.32 2.32
CA VAL A 570 10.57 8.32 2.58
C VAL A 570 10.09 9.31 3.63
N THR A 571 10.88 9.48 4.68
CA THR A 571 10.70 10.55 5.67
C THR A 571 11.72 11.65 5.40
N ALA A 572 11.24 12.84 5.07
CA ALA A 572 12.05 14.03 4.88
C ALA A 572 12.30 14.72 6.22
N PHE A 573 13.56 14.85 6.63
CA PHE A 573 13.94 15.70 7.77
C PHE A 573 14.54 17.02 7.31
N SER A 574 14.65 17.97 8.25
CA SER A 574 15.10 19.34 7.98
C SER A 574 14.33 19.99 6.83
N ASN A 575 13.00 19.82 6.84
CA ASN A 575 12.13 20.25 5.75
C ASN A 575 12.30 21.73 5.39
N LEU A 576 12.63 22.58 6.37
CA LEU A 576 12.82 24.03 6.20
C LEU A 576 14.29 24.44 5.93
N GLY A 577 15.20 23.47 5.75
CA GLY A 577 16.61 23.69 5.44
C GLY A 577 17.40 24.35 6.58
N ALA A 578 18.11 25.44 6.24
CA ALA A 578 19.14 26.07 7.07
C ALA A 578 18.73 26.40 8.51
N GLY A 579 17.45 26.71 8.77
CA GLY A 579 16.99 27.15 10.10
C GLY A 579 17.29 26.16 11.23
N SER A 580 17.35 24.85 10.93
CA SER A 580 17.74 23.83 11.91
C SER A 580 19.24 23.80 12.20
N TYR A 581 20.09 24.49 11.44
CA TYR A 581 21.55 24.39 11.51
C TYR A 581 22.22 25.70 11.96
N THR A 582 21.49 26.81 11.98
CA THR A 582 22.02 28.13 12.38
C THR A 582 22.49 28.17 13.82
N THR A 583 21.76 27.57 14.76
CA THR A 583 22.10 27.57 16.19
C THR A 583 23.35 26.76 16.53
N ILE A 584 23.85 25.97 15.58
CA ILE A 584 25.03 25.10 15.75
C ILE A 584 26.15 25.47 14.75
N GLY A 585 26.04 26.63 14.10
CA GLY A 585 27.09 27.17 13.23
C GLY A 585 27.30 26.45 11.90
N MET A 586 26.38 25.56 11.49
CA MET A 586 26.49 24.77 10.24
C MET A 586 25.78 25.43 9.04
N ALA A 587 25.03 26.51 9.28
CA ALA A 587 24.38 27.29 8.24
C ALA A 587 24.16 28.73 8.71
N THR A 588 23.87 29.62 7.76
CA THR A 588 23.45 31.00 8.01
C THR A 588 21.97 31.21 7.65
N MET A 589 21.35 32.28 8.15
CA MET A 589 19.97 32.63 7.77
C MET A 589 19.84 33.06 6.30
N GLU A 590 20.94 33.49 5.68
CA GLU A 590 20.99 33.81 4.24
C GLU A 590 20.81 32.56 3.39
N GLU A 591 21.18 31.39 3.90
CA GLU A 591 20.98 30.08 3.26
C GLU A 591 19.57 29.51 3.46
N SER A 592 18.62 30.28 4.00
CA SER A 592 17.24 29.82 4.16
C SER A 592 16.48 29.84 2.84
N CYS A 593 15.98 28.67 2.42
CA CYS A 593 15.10 28.57 1.25
C CYS A 593 13.78 29.36 1.41
N LEU A 594 13.36 29.65 2.65
CA LEU A 594 12.14 30.43 2.90
C LEU A 594 12.26 31.90 2.44
N ASN A 595 13.48 32.37 2.17
CA ASN A 595 13.73 33.71 1.66
C ASN A 595 13.57 33.83 0.13
N GLU A 596 13.50 32.70 -0.58
CA GLU A 596 13.36 32.68 -2.04
C GLU A 596 12.07 33.35 -2.50
N GLN A 597 12.19 34.21 -3.51
CA GLN A 597 11.05 34.99 -3.99
C GLN A 597 9.94 34.09 -4.53
N VAL A 598 10.31 33.02 -5.24
CA VAL A 598 9.34 32.03 -5.76
C VAL A 598 8.51 31.39 -4.66
N ILE A 599 9.10 31.06 -3.50
CA ILE A 599 8.37 30.49 -2.37
C ILE A 599 7.42 31.52 -1.75
N LYS A 600 7.86 32.78 -1.64
CA LYS A 600 7.02 33.88 -1.13
C LYS A 600 5.83 34.18 -2.05
N ASP A 601 6.05 34.16 -3.36
CA ASP A 601 5.00 34.42 -4.35
C ASP A 601 3.93 33.32 -4.29
N VAL A 602 4.35 32.06 -4.24
CA VAL A 602 3.44 30.91 -4.06
C VAL A 602 2.70 31.02 -2.72
N ALA A 603 3.40 31.37 -1.64
CA ALA A 603 2.78 31.55 -0.32
C ALA A 603 1.67 32.62 -0.36
N ASN A 604 1.92 33.74 -1.03
CA ASN A 604 0.92 34.80 -1.23
C ASN A 604 -0.27 34.32 -2.06
N ASN A 605 -0.04 33.59 -3.16
CA ASN A 605 -1.11 33.07 -4.02
C ASN A 605 -2.08 32.15 -3.27
N HIS A 606 -1.57 31.38 -2.31
CA HIS A 606 -2.38 30.44 -1.52
C HIS A 606 -2.85 31.01 -0.16
N ASN A 607 -2.50 32.25 0.18
CA ASN A 607 -2.69 32.83 1.52
C ASN A 607 -2.10 31.94 2.64
N LYS A 608 -0.89 31.44 2.42
CA LYS A 608 -0.15 30.57 3.34
C LYS A 608 1.19 31.19 3.70
N THR A 609 1.89 30.58 4.67
CA THR A 609 3.26 30.98 4.99
C THR A 609 4.27 30.28 4.05
N PRO A 610 5.47 30.85 3.84
CA PRO A 610 6.58 30.17 3.16
C PRO A 610 6.87 28.78 3.73
N ALA A 611 6.77 28.60 5.05
CA ALA A 611 6.98 27.30 5.70
C ALA A 611 5.90 26.30 5.28
N GLN A 612 4.62 26.67 5.29
CA GLN A 612 3.54 25.80 4.84
C GLN A 612 3.70 25.40 3.36
N VAL A 613 4.15 26.31 2.50
CA VAL A 613 4.44 25.99 1.09
C VAL A 613 5.53 24.93 0.97
N VAL A 614 6.65 25.08 1.70
CA VAL A 614 7.75 24.10 1.67
C VAL A 614 7.34 22.75 2.26
N LEU A 615 6.57 22.76 3.36
CA LEU A 615 6.05 21.53 3.96
C LEU A 615 5.03 20.83 3.03
N ARG A 616 4.14 21.60 2.40
CA ARG A 616 3.19 21.07 1.41
C ARG A 616 3.90 20.51 0.19
N TRP A 617 4.96 21.16 -0.29
CA TRP A 617 5.82 20.62 -1.34
C TRP A 617 6.42 19.27 -0.94
N GLY A 618 6.92 19.11 0.29
CA GLY A 618 7.42 17.83 0.80
C GLY A 618 6.35 16.73 0.79
N LEU A 619 5.13 17.04 1.25
CA LEU A 619 3.99 16.12 1.21
C LEU A 619 3.58 15.79 -0.22
N GLN A 620 3.45 16.77 -1.12
CA GLN A 620 3.08 16.57 -2.53
C GLN A 620 4.16 15.87 -3.37
N ARG A 621 5.31 15.54 -2.77
CA ARG A 621 6.30 14.65 -3.38
C ARG A 621 6.14 13.19 -2.95
N GLY A 622 5.19 12.88 -2.07
CA GLY A 622 4.95 11.54 -1.56
C GLY A 622 5.83 11.17 -0.36
N THR A 623 6.35 12.16 0.38
CA THR A 623 7.16 11.93 1.59
C THR A 623 6.34 12.16 2.86
N GLN A 624 6.75 11.52 3.95
CA GLN A 624 6.41 11.98 5.29
C GLN A 624 7.28 13.20 5.63
N ILE A 625 6.71 14.20 6.29
CA ILE A 625 7.44 15.35 6.84
C ILE A 625 7.44 15.30 8.38
N ILE A 626 8.53 15.77 8.99
CA ILE A 626 8.69 15.80 10.46
C ILE A 626 9.18 17.17 10.96
N PRO A 627 8.46 18.26 10.68
CA PRO A 627 8.89 19.59 11.08
C PRO A 627 8.99 19.69 12.61
N LYS A 628 10.07 20.33 13.09
CA LYS A 628 10.29 20.60 14.51
C LYS A 628 9.79 21.99 14.89
N THR A 629 9.15 22.10 16.05
CA THR A 629 8.81 23.39 16.67
C THR A 629 8.67 23.25 18.19
N THR A 630 8.99 24.32 18.92
CA THR A 630 8.69 24.49 20.36
C THR A 630 7.56 25.50 20.59
N HIS A 631 6.98 26.05 19.52
CA HIS A 631 5.87 26.99 19.58
C HIS A 631 4.57 26.31 19.17
N GLU A 632 3.55 26.42 20.03
CA GLU A 632 2.25 25.79 19.81
C GLU A 632 1.54 26.31 18.54
N GLN A 633 1.63 27.61 18.26
CA GLN A 633 1.03 28.18 17.05
C GLN A 633 1.58 27.52 15.78
N ARG A 634 2.90 27.26 15.74
CA ARG A 634 3.53 26.55 14.61
C ARG A 634 3.17 25.07 14.56
N LEU A 635 2.82 24.42 15.68
CA LEU A 635 2.31 23.04 15.64
C LEU A 635 1.03 22.99 14.79
N LYS A 636 0.12 23.96 14.99
CA LYS A 636 -1.12 24.08 14.21
C LYS A 636 -0.83 24.40 12.75
N GLU A 637 0.02 25.39 12.48
CA GLU A 637 0.38 25.80 11.11
C GLU A 637 1.05 24.66 10.32
N ASN A 638 1.96 23.91 10.95
CA ASN A 638 2.65 22.77 10.34
C ASN A 638 1.72 21.58 10.10
N PHE A 639 0.55 21.53 10.75
CA PHE A 639 -0.45 20.48 10.55
C PHE A 639 -1.53 20.89 9.53
N ASP A 640 -1.81 22.20 9.39
CA ASP A 640 -2.79 22.74 8.44
C ASP A 640 -2.25 22.79 7.00
N LEU A 641 -2.10 21.61 6.40
CA LEU A 641 -1.50 21.41 5.07
C LEU A 641 -2.42 20.72 4.05
N PHE A 642 -3.64 20.34 4.43
CA PHE A 642 -4.57 19.58 3.55
C PHE A 642 -5.71 20.43 2.97
N ASN A 643 -5.68 21.74 3.21
CA ASN A 643 -6.67 22.70 2.71
C ASN A 643 -6.22 23.48 1.45
N PHE A 644 -5.05 23.17 0.89
CA PHE A 644 -4.57 23.75 -0.36
C PHE A 644 -3.67 22.76 -1.11
N ASN A 645 -3.46 23.00 -2.41
CA ASN A 645 -2.58 22.21 -3.27
C ASN A 645 -1.71 23.16 -4.08
N LEU A 646 -0.42 22.85 -4.17
CA LEU A 646 0.49 23.45 -5.15
C LEU A 646 0.19 22.88 -6.52
N SER A 647 0.10 23.75 -7.52
CA SER A 647 -0.04 23.38 -8.93
C SER A 647 1.24 22.72 -9.48
N GLY A 648 1.15 22.08 -10.65
CA GLY A 648 2.31 21.49 -11.31
C GLY A 648 3.43 22.50 -11.59
N ASP A 649 3.07 23.72 -11.99
CA ASP A 649 4.05 24.79 -12.28
C ASP A 649 4.74 25.26 -11.00
N GLU A 650 4.00 25.41 -9.90
CA GLU A 650 4.56 25.76 -8.59
C GLU A 650 5.47 24.66 -8.05
N MET A 651 5.05 23.40 -8.16
CA MET A 651 5.89 22.24 -7.78
C MET A 651 7.20 22.22 -8.58
N ASN A 652 7.14 22.41 -9.90
CA ASN A 652 8.32 22.47 -10.76
C ASN A 652 9.23 23.66 -10.41
N ALA A 653 8.65 24.83 -10.10
CA ALA A 653 9.40 26.02 -9.72
C ALA A 653 10.18 25.80 -8.41
N LEU A 654 9.59 25.13 -7.43
CA LEU A 654 10.26 24.76 -6.18
C LEU A 654 11.33 23.67 -6.40
N ASP A 655 11.07 22.68 -7.26
CA ASP A 655 12.04 21.64 -7.59
C ASP A 655 13.32 22.22 -8.24
N ASN A 656 13.17 23.29 -9.02
CA ASN A 656 14.28 23.99 -9.70
C ASN A 656 15.17 24.82 -8.76
N LEU A 657 14.80 24.98 -7.48
CA LEU A 657 15.67 25.57 -6.46
C LEU A 657 16.83 24.64 -6.05
N ASN A 658 16.81 23.38 -6.50
CA ASN A 658 17.81 22.40 -6.12
C ASN A 658 19.23 22.85 -6.47
N LYS A 659 20.10 22.84 -5.47
CA LYS A 659 21.55 23.07 -5.61
C LYS A 659 22.38 22.00 -4.93
N ASN A 660 21.77 20.85 -4.62
CA ASN A 660 22.37 19.73 -3.86
C ASN A 660 23.02 20.18 -2.54
N ARG A 661 22.49 21.23 -1.89
CA ARG A 661 23.04 21.76 -0.64
C ARG A 661 22.56 20.89 0.51
N ARG A 662 23.43 20.00 1.00
CA ARG A 662 23.22 19.21 2.21
C ARG A 662 23.81 19.93 3.41
N PHE A 663 23.07 20.04 4.51
CA PHE A 663 23.54 20.62 5.77
C PHE A 663 24.00 19.53 6.76
N ASN A 664 23.37 18.36 6.76
CA ASN A 664 23.74 17.23 7.60
C ASN A 664 24.62 16.24 6.83
N ASP A 665 25.87 16.64 6.59
CA ASP A 665 26.87 15.82 5.91
C ASP A 665 28.06 15.52 6.83
N PRO A 666 28.24 14.26 7.30
CA PRO A 666 29.44 13.86 8.05
C PRO A 666 30.76 14.15 7.32
N GLY A 667 30.77 14.19 5.98
CA GLY A 667 31.94 14.60 5.20
C GLY A 667 32.33 16.06 5.43
N ASP A 668 31.37 16.92 5.77
CA ASP A 668 31.60 18.35 6.02
C ASP A 668 31.85 18.64 7.51
N PHE A 669 30.96 18.18 8.40
CA PHE A 669 30.99 18.62 9.79
C PHE A 669 31.94 17.80 10.67
N CYS A 670 32.21 16.53 10.35
CA CYS A 670 33.03 15.69 11.24
C CYS A 670 34.50 16.12 11.23
N GLU A 671 35.02 16.62 10.11
CA GLU A 671 36.41 17.09 10.05
C GLU A 671 36.60 18.31 10.96
N ALA A 672 35.67 19.27 10.88
CA ALA A 672 35.71 20.47 11.70
C ALA A 672 35.45 20.18 13.20
N ALA A 673 34.48 19.32 13.51
CA ALA A 673 34.03 19.08 14.88
C ALA A 673 34.84 17.99 15.61
N PHE A 674 35.28 16.97 14.88
CA PHE A 674 35.85 15.73 15.44
C PHE A 674 37.23 15.38 14.89
N LYS A 675 37.78 16.20 13.98
CA LYS A 675 39.06 15.95 13.29
C LYS A 675 39.11 14.63 12.51
N THR A 676 37.95 14.17 12.04
CA THR A 676 37.81 12.95 11.25
C THR A 676 37.02 13.26 9.99
N PHE A 677 37.64 13.13 8.82
CA PHE A 677 36.94 13.23 7.54
C PHE A 677 36.17 11.92 7.26
N PHE A 678 34.84 11.98 7.23
CA PHE A 678 33.98 10.78 7.13
C PHE A 678 32.85 10.97 6.10
N PRO A 679 33.15 10.96 4.79
CA PRO A 679 32.12 11.09 3.75
C PRO A 679 31.25 9.83 3.65
N ILE A 680 29.93 10.01 3.48
CA ILE A 680 28.97 8.89 3.36
C ILE A 680 28.07 8.95 2.11
N TYR A 681 28.13 10.04 1.35
CA TYR A 681 27.26 10.28 0.20
C TYR A 681 27.96 10.18 -1.16
N ASP A 682 29.29 10.19 -1.17
CA ASP A 682 30.14 10.25 -2.37
C ASP A 682 30.37 8.89 -3.06
#